data_AF-A0A952CVW4-F1
#
_entry.id   AF-A0A952CVW4-F1
#
_cell.length_a   1.000
_cell.length_b   1.000
_cell.length_c   1.000
_cell.angle_alpha   90.00
_cell.angle_beta   90.00
_cell.angle_gamma   90.00
#
_symmetry.space_group_name_H-M   'P 1'
#
loop_
_entity.id
_entity.type
_entity.pdbx_description
1 polymer ?
#
loop_
_entity_poly.entity_id
_entity_poly.type
_entity_poly.pdbx_seq_one_letter_code
_entity_poly.pdbx_strand_id
1 'polypeptide(L)'
;GGWRLGGSGTYVPGEQGPSFGATGFAVSQLPGLDLQFSAATNASSSGRADSLAASYRTPISEDVVLGLGGSLSGFGKQGGYQVVAGFNESLGYQSQTFDVTQTYSAVPQSGFHAIGLTGGLRSAGAVGLRASTSLLISPASQTWRNAVSVSGRLAPGIGLGVTGTYQTSTADATWSVAPRLSISYGRRDLSFGLTVGYAYTGVVRGDVAPASSYSATANLGAGPFRVTSSAVYEYEQPAADPGAARFAVAVAAEYRPATATTITGRWSYESDTSKGSGGMEFGVVWKQRWSRYASTSLSYDKSFVGSLGGGVPSQHDRIALIGEFRDAGIEGLDLAAGYALTSSGGLFTGAPITHDLSLRAGYTLRFSFDTPDAVVGLFGGRKGGEVSGVAYVDRDLDGMLSAGDERLGGLEVMLGGARATTDETGAFSVRVRAGSYAWRFGAGLPADVQLLGEGVVRVEDDSTERVDLRLSPVATLEVHLFDDVDNDGVRGTDERGISFGRVIISGPAEEVVMVDARGNAVVSGLVPGTYTVAPDPAGLPPRYRPTTEPVDVVLRAGERLPPVSVGAAPPPREVVTTFSGAKLAVVARTAGTSVDPGGELAVFALVSGDPERVVARFGGQEVPLTNQGGRWVATVLIPEGMPGGAAELRVVAFRGDSSVESVVTVNVR
;
A
#
# COMPACT_ATOMS: atom_id res chain seq x y z
N GLY A 1 14.90 19.42 -2.89
CA GLY A 1 14.53 18.15 -3.56
C GLY A 1 15.79 17.44 -4.01
N GLY A 2 16.01 16.18 -3.62
CA GLY A 2 17.32 15.53 -3.78
C GLY A 2 17.64 15.07 -5.21
N TRP A 3 18.92 15.09 -5.57
CA TRP A 3 19.48 14.48 -6.77
C TRP A 3 20.50 13.41 -6.38
N ARG A 4 20.56 12.32 -7.15
CA ARG A 4 21.63 11.32 -7.07
C ARG A 4 22.57 11.52 -8.24
N LEU A 5 23.83 11.80 -7.93
CA LEU A 5 24.89 12.03 -8.91
C LEU A 5 25.94 10.93 -8.79
N GLY A 6 26.64 10.67 -9.87
CA GLY A 6 27.79 9.78 -9.86
C GLY A 6 28.60 9.93 -11.13
N GLY A 7 29.88 9.59 -11.05
CA GLY A 7 30.76 9.61 -12.20
C GLY A 7 31.89 8.62 -12.05
N SER A 8 32.47 8.22 -13.17
CA SER A 8 33.65 7.36 -13.18
C SER A 8 34.61 7.77 -14.28
N GLY A 9 35.90 7.66 -13.99
CA GLY A 9 36.97 7.90 -14.95
C GLY A 9 37.75 6.61 -15.20
N THR A 10 38.21 6.42 -16.42
CA THR A 10 39.10 5.31 -16.79
C THR A 10 40.27 5.85 -17.59
N TYR A 11 41.47 5.42 -17.22
CA TYR A 11 42.69 5.67 -17.99
C TYR A 11 43.33 4.34 -18.31
N VAL A 12 43.57 4.07 -19.60
CA VAL A 12 44.24 2.85 -20.04
C VAL A 12 45.49 3.25 -20.84
N PRO A 13 46.70 2.99 -20.31
CA PRO A 13 47.92 3.09 -21.08
C PRO A 13 48.02 1.90 -22.06
N GLY A 14 48.40 2.14 -23.32
CA GLY A 14 48.55 1.08 -24.32
C GLY A 14 49.56 1.45 -25.41
N GLU A 15 50.08 0.45 -26.13
CA GLU A 15 51.10 0.63 -27.19
C GLU A 15 50.63 1.52 -28.35
N GLN A 16 49.32 1.60 -28.58
CA GLN A 16 48.71 2.46 -29.60
C GLN A 16 48.44 3.89 -29.09
N GLY A 17 48.84 4.24 -27.86
CA GLY A 17 48.64 5.54 -27.22
C GLY A 17 47.64 5.49 -26.06
N PRO A 18 47.67 6.48 -25.14
CA PRO A 18 46.79 6.51 -23.98
C PRO A 18 45.33 6.70 -24.38
N SER A 19 44.42 6.05 -23.63
CA SER A 19 43.00 6.31 -23.72
C SER A 19 42.44 6.79 -22.39
N PHE A 20 41.52 7.74 -22.48
CA PHE A 20 40.82 8.36 -21.37
C PHE A 20 39.32 8.22 -21.58
N GLY A 21 38.60 7.85 -20.54
CA GLY A 21 37.15 7.84 -20.51
C GLY A 21 36.65 8.52 -19.25
N ALA A 22 35.58 9.29 -19.35
CA ALA A 22 34.84 9.79 -18.19
C ALA A 22 33.34 9.64 -18.44
N THR A 23 32.61 9.28 -17.40
CA THR A 23 31.15 9.15 -17.40
C THR A 23 30.59 9.87 -16.19
N GLY A 24 29.40 10.45 -16.34
CA GLY A 24 28.65 11.12 -15.30
C GLY A 24 27.16 10.88 -15.46
N PHE A 25 26.42 10.87 -14.36
CA PHE A 25 24.96 10.81 -14.37
C PHE A 25 24.35 11.64 -13.25
N ALA A 26 23.10 12.06 -13.45
CA ALA A 26 22.25 12.73 -12.47
C ALA A 26 20.84 12.14 -12.51
N VAL A 27 20.26 11.79 -11.37
CA VAL A 27 18.91 11.22 -11.27
C VAL A 27 18.12 11.92 -10.18
N SER A 28 16.98 12.51 -10.53
CA SER A 28 16.05 13.13 -9.60
C SER A 28 15.55 12.10 -8.57
N GLN A 29 15.50 12.49 -7.29
CA GLN A 29 14.90 11.71 -6.20
C GLN A 29 13.52 12.26 -5.78
N LEU A 30 12.99 13.23 -6.52
CA LEU A 30 11.69 13.83 -6.21
C LEU A 30 10.55 12.83 -6.49
N PRO A 31 9.64 12.58 -5.52
CA PRO A 31 8.49 11.71 -5.75
C PRO A 31 7.61 12.22 -6.90
N GLY A 32 7.49 11.41 -7.96
CA GLY A 32 6.69 11.76 -9.15
C GLY A 32 7.45 12.49 -10.26
N LEU A 33 8.75 12.78 -10.09
CA LEU A 33 9.62 13.35 -11.12
C LEU A 33 10.78 12.39 -11.43
N ASP A 34 10.63 11.57 -12.48
CA ASP A 34 11.67 10.68 -12.98
C ASP A 34 12.45 11.40 -14.10
N LEU A 35 13.45 12.18 -13.70
CA LEU A 35 14.32 12.94 -14.59
C LEU A 35 15.76 12.46 -14.43
N GLN A 36 16.40 12.13 -15.55
CA GLN A 36 17.74 11.55 -15.59
C GLN A 36 18.59 12.26 -16.63
N PHE A 37 19.86 12.48 -16.31
CA PHE A 37 20.88 12.97 -17.21
C PHE A 37 22.06 12.01 -17.20
N SER A 38 22.68 11.82 -18.36
CA SER A 38 23.95 11.12 -18.48
C SER A 38 24.89 11.85 -19.44
N ALA A 39 26.17 11.74 -19.15
CA ALA A 39 27.23 12.29 -19.95
C ALA A 39 28.36 11.26 -20.03
N ALA A 40 28.97 11.11 -21.19
CA ALA A 40 30.17 10.32 -21.35
C ALA A 40 31.13 11.01 -22.33
N THR A 41 32.42 10.81 -22.12
CA THR A 41 33.46 11.19 -23.07
C THR A 41 34.49 10.07 -23.09
N ASN A 42 34.92 9.69 -24.27
CA ASN A 42 36.02 8.76 -24.49
C ASN A 42 36.96 9.39 -25.51
N ALA A 43 38.24 9.46 -25.17
CA ALA A 43 39.29 10.01 -26.01
C ALA A 43 40.45 9.02 -26.08
N SER A 44 40.96 8.79 -27.28
CA SER A 44 42.14 7.98 -27.55
C SER A 44 42.99 8.67 -28.60
N SER A 45 44.17 8.11 -28.87
CA SER A 45 45.00 8.48 -30.02
C SER A 45 44.28 8.36 -31.37
N SER A 46 43.24 7.51 -31.46
CA SER A 46 42.47 7.26 -32.68
C SER A 46 41.22 8.13 -32.84
N GLY A 47 40.83 8.91 -31.82
CA GLY A 47 39.71 9.84 -31.91
C GLY A 47 39.04 10.15 -30.57
N ARG A 48 37.95 10.92 -30.63
CA ARG A 48 37.13 11.31 -29.48
C ARG A 48 35.66 11.00 -29.74
N ALA A 49 34.95 10.53 -28.73
CA ALA A 49 33.51 10.31 -28.74
C ALA A 49 32.90 10.87 -27.45
N ASP A 50 31.95 11.79 -27.58
CA ASP A 50 31.20 12.33 -26.44
C ASP A 50 29.72 11.98 -26.58
N SER A 51 29.03 11.79 -25.45
CA SER A 51 27.58 11.67 -25.41
C SER A 51 27.00 12.47 -24.25
N LEU A 52 25.85 13.08 -24.49
CA LEU A 52 25.01 13.73 -23.49
C LEU A 52 23.60 13.22 -23.71
N ALA A 53 22.88 12.86 -22.66
CA ALA A 53 21.49 12.46 -22.76
C ALA A 53 20.68 12.99 -21.58
N ALA A 54 19.44 13.32 -21.85
CA ALA A 54 18.44 13.68 -20.87
C ALA A 54 17.19 12.84 -21.14
N SER A 55 16.61 12.25 -20.10
CA SER A 55 15.34 11.52 -20.20
C SER A 55 14.43 11.88 -19.05
N TYR A 56 13.16 12.07 -19.37
CA TYR A 56 12.10 12.46 -18.47
C TYR A 56 10.95 11.47 -18.59
N ARG A 57 10.41 11.02 -17.46
CA ARG A 57 9.24 10.15 -17.40
C ARG A 57 8.24 10.70 -16.41
N THR A 58 6.99 10.78 -16.82
CA THR A 58 5.89 11.27 -16.00
C THR A 58 4.60 10.50 -16.22
N PRO A 59 3.87 10.13 -15.15
CA PRO A 59 2.48 9.73 -15.29
C PRO A 59 1.67 10.96 -15.73
N ILE A 60 0.92 10.81 -16.82
CA ILE A 60 -0.05 11.81 -17.28
C ILE A 60 -1.47 11.47 -16.79
N SER A 61 -1.72 10.20 -16.48
CA SER A 61 -2.87 9.71 -15.72
C SER A 61 -2.47 8.50 -14.86
N GLU A 62 -3.41 7.87 -14.14
CA GLU A 62 -3.14 6.69 -13.30
C GLU A 62 -2.57 5.51 -14.13
N ASP A 63 -3.06 5.34 -15.36
CA ASP A 63 -2.70 4.21 -16.23
C ASP A 63 -1.78 4.60 -17.39
N VAL A 64 -1.52 5.90 -17.62
CA VAL A 64 -0.74 6.39 -18.76
C VAL A 64 0.54 7.07 -18.31
N VAL A 65 1.66 6.64 -18.88
CA VAL A 65 3.00 7.17 -18.61
C VAL A 65 3.64 7.65 -19.90
N LEU A 66 4.04 8.92 -19.91
CA LEU A 66 4.83 9.53 -20.97
C LEU A 66 6.30 9.49 -20.59
N GLY A 67 7.14 9.13 -21.55
CA GLY A 67 8.59 9.25 -21.49
C GLY A 67 9.08 10.09 -22.67
N LEU A 68 9.93 11.06 -22.41
CA LEU A 68 10.58 11.89 -23.41
C LEU A 68 12.08 11.87 -23.16
N GLY A 69 12.89 11.97 -24.20
CA GLY A 69 14.32 12.08 -24.05
C GLY A 69 14.98 12.66 -25.28
N GLY A 70 16.17 13.19 -25.05
CA GLY A 70 17.04 13.72 -26.09
C GLY A 70 18.47 13.30 -25.81
N SER A 71 19.24 13.12 -26.87
CA SER A 71 20.66 12.84 -26.78
C SER A 71 21.44 13.67 -27.78
N LEU A 72 22.69 13.96 -27.45
CA LEU A 72 23.68 14.53 -28.32
C LEU A 72 24.86 13.58 -28.31
N SER A 73 25.27 13.09 -29.48
CA SER A 73 26.45 12.26 -29.64
C SER A 73 27.43 12.97 -30.55
N GLY A 74 28.66 13.15 -30.09
CA GLY A 74 29.72 13.80 -30.84
C GLY A 74 30.86 12.84 -31.13
N PHE A 75 31.43 12.91 -32.33
CA PHE A 75 32.55 12.08 -32.74
C PHE A 75 33.58 12.92 -33.49
N GLY A 76 34.86 12.75 -33.14
CA GLY A 76 35.99 13.42 -33.78
C GLY A 76 37.08 12.43 -34.19
N LYS A 77 37.52 12.53 -35.45
CA LYS A 77 38.77 11.96 -35.97
C LYS A 77 39.61 13.11 -36.57
N GLN A 78 40.86 12.85 -37.01
CA GLN A 78 41.84 13.82 -37.55
C GLN A 78 41.37 14.59 -38.82
N GLY A 79 40.22 15.28 -38.75
CA GLY A 79 39.56 15.97 -39.86
C GLY A 79 38.27 16.71 -39.49
N GLY A 80 37.80 16.65 -38.22
CA GLY A 80 36.67 17.46 -37.75
C GLY A 80 35.87 16.78 -36.64
N TYR A 81 35.06 17.57 -35.92
CA TYR A 81 34.16 17.10 -34.87
C TYR A 81 32.71 17.20 -35.36
N GLN A 82 32.00 16.08 -35.40
CA GLN A 82 30.59 16.01 -35.82
C GLN A 82 29.71 15.81 -34.60
N VAL A 83 28.56 16.49 -34.56
CA VAL A 83 27.55 16.36 -33.49
C VAL A 83 26.23 15.93 -34.09
N VAL A 84 25.62 14.93 -33.47
CA VAL A 84 24.39 14.31 -33.90
C VAL A 84 23.37 14.35 -32.76
N ALA A 85 22.18 14.88 -33.03
CA ALA A 85 21.08 14.94 -32.08
C ALA A 85 20.10 13.78 -32.27
N GLY A 86 19.77 13.11 -31.17
CA GLY A 86 18.76 12.07 -31.06
C GLY A 86 17.57 12.54 -30.23
N PHE A 87 16.40 12.02 -30.54
CA PHE A 87 15.16 12.23 -29.80
C PHE A 87 14.51 10.87 -29.53
N ASN A 88 13.86 10.72 -28.38
CA ASN A 88 13.05 9.56 -28.06
C ASN A 88 11.78 9.95 -27.31
N GLU A 89 10.72 9.22 -27.59
CA GLU A 89 9.41 9.31 -26.96
C GLU A 89 8.89 7.90 -26.68
N SER A 90 8.22 7.74 -25.55
CA SER A 90 7.48 6.53 -25.22
C SER A 90 6.16 6.89 -24.56
N LEU A 91 5.06 6.28 -25.00
CA LEU A 91 3.76 6.42 -24.36
C LEU A 91 3.27 5.03 -23.97
N GLY A 92 3.23 4.77 -22.67
CA GLY A 92 2.75 3.50 -22.11
C GLY A 92 1.36 3.67 -21.52
N TYR A 93 0.43 2.80 -21.90
CA TYR A 93 -0.84 2.59 -21.23
C TYR A 93 -0.84 1.21 -20.57
N GLN A 94 -1.27 1.14 -19.32
CA GLN A 94 -1.28 -0.09 -18.56
C GLN A 94 -2.58 -0.21 -17.76
N SER A 95 -3.43 -1.17 -18.12
CA SER A 95 -4.62 -1.54 -17.35
C SER A 95 -4.37 -2.80 -16.51
N GLN A 96 -5.39 -3.32 -15.83
CA GLN A 96 -5.30 -4.62 -15.15
C GLN A 96 -5.20 -5.82 -16.13
N THR A 97 -5.69 -5.68 -17.36
CA THR A 97 -5.86 -6.79 -18.31
C THR A 97 -4.87 -6.77 -19.45
N PHE A 98 -4.43 -5.59 -19.88
CA PHE A 98 -3.50 -5.44 -21.00
C PHE A 98 -2.57 -4.23 -20.84
N ASP A 99 -1.44 -4.27 -21.53
CA ASP A 99 -0.49 -3.16 -21.65
C ASP A 99 -0.22 -2.86 -23.12
N VAL A 100 0.03 -1.59 -23.42
CA VAL A 100 0.48 -1.12 -24.73
C VAL A 100 1.49 -0.02 -24.52
N THR A 101 2.61 -0.09 -25.22
CA THR A 101 3.65 0.93 -25.26
C THR A 101 3.93 1.30 -26.70
N GLN A 102 3.69 2.57 -27.03
CA GLN A 102 4.19 3.20 -28.24
C GLN A 102 5.58 3.77 -27.97
N THR A 103 6.47 3.68 -28.95
CA THR A 103 7.80 4.26 -28.92
C THR A 103 8.09 4.97 -30.24
N TYR A 104 8.78 6.08 -30.15
CA TYR A 104 9.37 6.76 -31.30
C TYR A 104 10.80 7.14 -30.92
N SER A 105 11.75 6.94 -31.82
CA SER A 105 13.09 7.48 -31.67
C SER A 105 13.61 7.93 -33.03
N ALA A 106 14.39 8.99 -33.05
CA ALA A 106 14.91 9.53 -34.29
C ALA A 106 16.27 10.16 -34.10
N VAL A 107 17.06 10.12 -35.17
CA VAL A 107 18.28 10.87 -35.36
C VAL A 107 18.11 11.67 -36.66
N PRO A 108 17.45 12.84 -36.61
CA PRO A 108 16.98 13.53 -37.81
C PRO A 108 18.11 13.90 -38.78
N GLN A 109 19.27 14.31 -38.25
CA GLN A 109 20.44 14.68 -39.06
C GLN A 109 21.00 13.51 -39.88
N SER A 110 20.75 12.28 -39.43
CA SER A 110 21.18 11.06 -40.10
C SER A 110 20.03 10.34 -40.82
N GLY A 111 18.82 10.93 -40.84
CA GLY A 111 17.62 10.36 -41.47
C GLY A 111 17.14 9.04 -40.87
N PHE A 112 17.54 8.72 -39.63
CA PHE A 112 17.08 7.52 -38.94
C PHE A 112 15.84 7.82 -38.12
N HIS A 113 14.80 7.00 -38.28
CA HIS A 113 13.58 7.05 -37.48
C HIS A 113 13.15 5.63 -37.14
N ALA A 114 12.78 5.37 -35.90
CA ALA A 114 12.22 4.10 -35.46
C ALA A 114 10.91 4.35 -34.73
N ILE A 115 9.84 3.75 -35.23
CA ILE A 115 8.50 3.79 -34.63
C ILE A 115 8.17 2.38 -34.20
N GLY A 116 7.70 2.21 -32.97
CA GLY A 116 7.34 0.90 -32.42
C GLY A 116 6.04 0.96 -31.65
N LEU A 117 5.25 -0.10 -31.74
CA LEU A 117 4.10 -0.36 -30.88
C LEU A 117 4.22 -1.79 -30.37
N THR A 118 4.17 -1.97 -29.06
CA THR A 118 4.24 -3.29 -28.41
C THR A 118 3.21 -3.36 -27.32
N GLY A 119 2.60 -4.52 -27.13
CA GLY A 119 1.63 -4.71 -26.07
C GLY A 119 1.12 -6.13 -25.99
N GLY A 120 0.21 -6.37 -25.07
CA GLY A 120 -0.39 -7.69 -24.90
C GLY A 120 -1.22 -7.81 -23.64
N LEU A 121 -1.66 -9.03 -23.38
CA LEU A 121 -2.39 -9.37 -22.17
C LEU A 121 -1.44 -9.42 -20.97
N ARG A 122 -1.87 -8.83 -19.86
CA ARG A 122 -1.16 -8.85 -18.57
C ARG A 122 -1.58 -10.01 -17.66
N SER A 123 -2.70 -10.68 -17.99
CA SER A 123 -3.32 -11.62 -17.08
C SER A 123 -2.46 -12.87 -16.82
N ALA A 124 -2.60 -13.41 -15.61
CA ALA A 124 -2.06 -14.70 -15.18
C ALA A 124 -2.90 -15.90 -15.68
N GLY A 125 -3.75 -15.69 -16.70
CA GLY A 125 -4.63 -16.71 -17.26
C GLY A 125 -3.87 -17.84 -17.96
N ALA A 126 -4.61 -18.86 -18.43
CA ALA A 126 -4.04 -20.02 -19.10
C ALA A 126 -3.40 -19.68 -20.45
N VAL A 127 -3.74 -18.54 -21.06
CA VAL A 127 -3.24 -18.07 -22.36
C VAL A 127 -2.75 -16.62 -22.23
N GLY A 128 -1.53 -16.38 -22.70
CA GLY A 128 -0.94 -15.05 -22.87
C GLY A 128 -0.77 -14.71 -24.34
N LEU A 129 -1.02 -13.45 -24.69
CA LEU A 129 -0.86 -12.90 -26.02
C LEU A 129 0.04 -11.67 -25.95
N ARG A 130 1.04 -11.58 -26.83
CA ARG A 130 1.81 -10.37 -27.07
C ARG A 130 1.92 -10.09 -28.56
N ALA A 131 1.91 -8.81 -28.91
CA ALA A 131 2.12 -8.35 -30.27
C ALA A 131 3.09 -7.17 -30.27
N SER A 132 3.82 -7.03 -31.37
CA SER A 132 4.65 -5.87 -31.64
C SER A 132 4.69 -5.58 -33.12
N THR A 133 4.79 -4.30 -33.45
CA THR A 133 5.08 -3.80 -34.78
C THR A 133 6.13 -2.71 -34.67
N SER A 134 7.09 -2.70 -35.58
CA SER A 134 8.18 -1.73 -35.59
C SER A 134 8.55 -1.36 -37.02
N LEU A 135 8.68 -0.06 -37.27
CA LEU A 135 9.12 0.51 -38.54
C LEU A 135 10.41 1.27 -38.29
N LEU A 136 11.50 0.78 -38.87
CA LEU A 136 12.79 1.45 -38.92
C LEU A 136 12.97 2.08 -40.30
N ILE A 137 13.23 3.37 -40.35
CA ILE A 137 13.53 4.14 -41.54
C ILE A 137 14.98 4.60 -41.39
N SER A 138 15.77 4.39 -42.44
CA SER A 138 17.11 4.93 -42.61
C SER A 138 17.23 5.57 -43.99
N PRO A 139 18.27 6.37 -44.28
CA PRO A 139 18.44 6.96 -45.60
C PRO A 139 18.50 5.94 -46.75
N ALA A 140 19.00 4.73 -46.47
CA ALA A 140 19.24 3.70 -47.49
C ALA A 140 18.17 2.60 -47.50
N SER A 141 17.43 2.41 -46.41
CA SER A 141 16.48 1.31 -46.28
C SER A 141 15.36 1.61 -45.30
N GLN A 142 14.23 0.96 -45.52
CA GLN A 142 13.12 0.90 -44.58
C GLN A 142 12.92 -0.55 -44.20
N THR A 143 12.70 -0.84 -42.92
CA THR A 143 12.41 -2.18 -42.41
C THR A 143 11.19 -2.14 -41.52
N TRP A 144 10.14 -2.87 -41.90
CA TRP A 144 8.95 -3.04 -41.09
C TRP A 144 8.88 -4.48 -40.58
N ARG A 145 8.75 -4.65 -39.27
CA ARG A 145 8.72 -5.94 -38.59
C ARG A 145 7.50 -6.03 -37.69
N ASN A 146 6.72 -7.08 -37.87
CA ASN A 146 5.60 -7.46 -37.02
C ASN A 146 5.93 -8.79 -36.33
N ALA A 147 5.55 -8.93 -35.08
CA ALA A 147 5.65 -10.18 -34.34
C ALA A 147 4.43 -10.38 -33.44
N VAL A 148 3.88 -11.59 -33.45
CA VAL A 148 2.77 -11.99 -32.57
C VAL A 148 3.16 -13.29 -31.88
N SER A 149 3.11 -13.28 -30.56
CA SER A 149 3.40 -14.43 -29.71
C SER A 149 2.15 -14.83 -28.95
N VAL A 150 1.72 -16.07 -29.15
CA VAL A 150 0.70 -16.72 -28.33
C VAL A 150 1.41 -17.72 -27.43
N SER A 151 1.07 -17.75 -26.15
CA SER A 151 1.60 -18.71 -25.20
C SER A 151 0.51 -19.22 -24.28
N GLY A 152 0.66 -20.41 -23.75
CA GLY A 152 -0.28 -20.94 -22.78
C GLY A 152 0.35 -21.98 -21.87
N ARG A 153 -0.34 -22.27 -20.78
CA ARG A 153 0.04 -23.31 -19.82
C ARG A 153 -0.86 -24.53 -20.02
N LEU A 154 -0.27 -25.67 -20.32
CA LEU A 154 -1.00 -26.94 -20.46
C LEU A 154 -1.22 -27.60 -19.09
N ALA A 155 -0.22 -27.50 -18.23
CA ALA A 155 -0.23 -28.02 -16.86
C ALA A 155 0.75 -27.18 -16.01
N PRO A 156 0.73 -27.28 -14.67
CA PRO A 156 1.76 -26.68 -13.83
C PRO A 156 3.16 -27.08 -14.31
N GLY A 157 3.98 -26.09 -14.64
CA GLY A 157 5.33 -26.32 -15.13
C GLY A 157 5.45 -26.58 -16.64
N ILE A 158 4.37 -26.91 -17.36
CA ILE A 158 4.39 -27.19 -18.81
C ILE A 158 3.72 -26.04 -19.57
N GLY A 159 4.50 -25.37 -20.42
CA GLY A 159 4.06 -24.26 -21.25
C GLY A 159 4.30 -24.53 -22.74
N LEU A 160 3.40 -24.02 -23.57
CA LEU A 160 3.56 -23.95 -25.02
C LEU A 160 3.54 -22.50 -25.47
N GLY A 161 4.19 -22.22 -26.60
CA GLY A 161 3.95 -20.97 -27.29
C GLY A 161 4.36 -21.04 -28.75
N VAL A 162 3.85 -20.11 -29.54
CA VAL A 162 4.19 -19.95 -30.95
C VAL A 162 4.39 -18.47 -31.19
N THR A 163 5.49 -18.11 -31.84
CA THR A 163 5.73 -16.74 -32.30
C THR A 163 5.74 -16.72 -33.81
N GLY A 164 4.85 -15.94 -34.41
CA GLY A 164 4.90 -15.59 -35.82
C GLY A 164 5.59 -14.26 -36.00
N THR A 165 6.46 -14.13 -37.01
CA THR A 165 7.01 -12.83 -37.41
C THR A 165 6.86 -12.60 -38.90
N TYR A 166 6.72 -11.34 -39.29
CA TYR A 166 6.76 -10.91 -40.68
C TYR A 166 7.67 -9.69 -40.75
N GLN A 167 8.70 -9.73 -41.57
CA GLN A 167 9.65 -8.65 -41.74
C GLN A 167 9.77 -8.30 -43.22
N THR A 168 9.68 -7.03 -43.55
CA THR A 168 9.93 -6.52 -44.90
C THR A 168 10.98 -5.43 -44.83
N SER A 169 11.96 -5.48 -45.72
CA SER A 169 12.93 -4.44 -45.98
C SER A 169 12.72 -3.87 -47.38
N THR A 170 13.54 -2.90 -47.80
CA THR A 170 13.50 -2.39 -49.18
C THR A 170 13.81 -3.47 -50.22
N ALA A 171 14.66 -4.45 -49.89
CA ALA A 171 15.06 -5.52 -50.80
C ALA A 171 14.31 -6.84 -50.50
N ASP A 172 14.10 -7.16 -49.24
CA ASP A 172 13.70 -8.50 -48.79
C ASP A 172 12.33 -8.48 -48.11
N ALA A 173 11.66 -9.62 -48.06
CA ALA A 173 10.50 -9.84 -47.23
C ALA A 173 10.50 -11.29 -46.78
N THR A 174 10.39 -11.52 -45.48
CA THR A 174 10.43 -12.84 -44.85
C THR A 174 9.32 -12.98 -43.83
N TRP A 175 8.93 -14.22 -43.57
CA TRP A 175 8.04 -14.58 -42.47
C TRP A 175 8.68 -15.72 -41.68
N SER A 176 8.37 -15.82 -40.39
CA SER A 176 8.78 -16.98 -39.61
C SER A 176 7.72 -17.44 -38.64
N VAL A 177 7.74 -18.74 -38.32
CA VAL A 177 6.91 -19.35 -37.30
C VAL A 177 7.80 -20.16 -36.39
N ALA A 178 7.73 -19.87 -35.09
CA ALA A 178 8.60 -20.42 -34.06
C ALA A 178 7.80 -21.03 -32.89
N PRO A 179 7.37 -22.30 -32.98
CA PRO A 179 6.84 -23.03 -31.84
C PRO A 179 7.90 -23.32 -30.77
N ARG A 180 7.49 -23.27 -29.51
CA ARG A 180 8.29 -23.61 -28.34
C ARG A 180 7.50 -24.43 -27.33
N LEU A 181 8.19 -25.37 -26.69
CA LEU A 181 7.73 -26.13 -25.53
C LEU A 181 8.67 -25.86 -24.36
N SER A 182 8.12 -25.49 -23.22
CA SER A 182 8.86 -25.27 -21.98
C SER A 182 8.34 -26.19 -20.89
N ILE A 183 9.23 -26.91 -20.23
CA ILE A 183 8.98 -27.75 -19.06
C ILE A 183 9.78 -27.14 -17.92
N SER A 184 9.17 -26.99 -16.76
CA SER A 184 9.79 -26.45 -15.56
C SER A 184 9.28 -27.17 -14.34
N TYR A 185 10.19 -27.41 -13.40
CA TYR A 185 9.94 -28.06 -12.14
C TYR A 185 10.77 -27.36 -11.06
N GLY A 186 10.20 -27.12 -9.89
CA GLY A 186 10.91 -26.49 -8.79
C GLY A 186 10.39 -26.98 -7.45
N ARG A 187 11.30 -27.43 -6.58
CA ARG A 187 11.02 -27.81 -5.20
C ARG A 187 12.23 -27.57 -4.32
N ARG A 188 12.13 -26.61 -3.38
CA ARG A 188 13.17 -26.19 -2.42
C ARG A 188 14.55 -26.04 -3.05
N ASP A 189 15.35 -27.10 -3.03
CA ASP A 189 16.75 -27.11 -3.46
C ASP A 189 16.95 -27.65 -4.87
N LEU A 190 15.91 -28.24 -5.49
CA LEU A 190 15.98 -28.77 -6.85
C LEU A 190 15.10 -27.94 -7.79
N SER A 191 15.68 -27.42 -8.86
CA SER A 191 14.96 -26.79 -9.97
C SER A 191 15.42 -27.38 -11.29
N PHE A 192 14.51 -27.64 -12.19
CA PHE A 192 14.79 -28.09 -13.55
C PHE A 192 13.96 -27.24 -14.52
N GLY A 193 14.55 -26.88 -15.64
CA GLY A 193 13.87 -26.25 -16.75
C GLY A 193 14.40 -26.78 -18.06
N LEU A 194 13.54 -27.09 -19.01
CA LEU A 194 13.89 -27.45 -20.38
C LEU A 194 13.00 -26.63 -21.32
N THR A 195 13.60 -25.93 -22.25
CA THR A 195 12.88 -25.28 -23.35
C THR A 195 13.42 -25.83 -24.65
N VAL A 196 12.54 -26.32 -25.52
CA VAL A 196 12.88 -26.73 -26.88
C VAL A 196 12.06 -25.89 -27.85
N GLY A 197 12.67 -25.51 -28.96
CA GLY A 197 12.05 -24.67 -29.96
C GLY A 197 12.47 -25.09 -31.35
N TYR A 198 11.56 -24.84 -32.29
CA TYR A 198 11.82 -24.90 -33.72
C TYR A 198 11.41 -23.57 -34.31
N ALA A 199 12.14 -23.04 -35.28
CA ALA A 199 11.69 -21.93 -36.08
C ALA A 199 11.97 -22.18 -37.56
N TYR A 200 10.98 -21.88 -38.38
CA TYR A 200 11.10 -21.86 -39.83
C TYR A 200 10.97 -20.43 -40.32
N THR A 201 11.90 -19.99 -41.15
CA THR A 201 11.87 -18.69 -41.83
C THR A 201 11.69 -18.92 -43.32
N GLY A 202 10.57 -18.46 -43.86
CA GLY A 202 10.28 -18.44 -45.29
C GLY A 202 10.54 -17.07 -45.90
N VAL A 203 10.77 -17.06 -47.21
CA VAL A 203 11.09 -15.85 -47.98
C VAL A 203 9.96 -15.57 -48.96
N VAL A 204 9.50 -14.32 -48.97
CA VAL A 204 8.46 -13.79 -49.85
C VAL A 204 9.09 -13.02 -51.01
N ARG A 205 10.17 -12.28 -50.73
CA ARG A 205 10.94 -11.48 -51.70
C ARG A 205 12.39 -11.39 -51.24
N GLY A 206 13.34 -11.32 -52.17
CA GLY A 206 14.77 -11.18 -51.87
C GLY A 206 15.54 -12.48 -52.09
N ASP A 207 16.87 -12.40 -51.97
CA ASP A 207 17.81 -13.49 -52.26
C ASP A 207 18.20 -14.29 -51.01
N VAL A 208 17.54 -14.03 -49.89
CA VAL A 208 17.75 -14.78 -48.64
C VAL A 208 17.21 -16.21 -48.82
N ALA A 209 18.00 -17.22 -48.43
CA ALA A 209 17.53 -18.59 -48.41
C ALA A 209 16.56 -18.81 -47.24
N PRO A 210 15.44 -19.53 -47.44
CA PRO A 210 14.67 -20.08 -46.33
C PRO A 210 15.56 -20.82 -45.33
N ALA A 211 15.25 -20.76 -44.03
CA ALA A 211 16.09 -21.36 -43.00
C ALA A 211 15.27 -22.05 -41.91
N SER A 212 15.81 -23.14 -41.38
CA SER A 212 15.27 -23.84 -40.21
C SER A 212 16.25 -23.74 -39.06
N SER A 213 15.74 -23.46 -37.86
CA SER A 213 16.53 -23.48 -36.64
C SER A 213 15.88 -24.33 -35.55
N TYR A 214 16.71 -25.07 -34.82
CA TYR A 214 16.34 -25.86 -33.66
C TYR A 214 17.10 -25.29 -32.47
N SER A 215 16.40 -25.13 -31.36
CA SER A 215 17.00 -24.63 -30.13
C SER A 215 16.59 -25.50 -28.96
N ALA A 216 17.52 -25.70 -28.04
CA ALA A 216 17.28 -26.34 -26.75
C ALA A 216 17.97 -25.54 -25.67
N THR A 217 17.33 -25.36 -24.53
CA THR A 217 17.92 -24.74 -23.34
C THR A 217 17.51 -25.54 -22.12
N ALA A 218 18.48 -26.02 -21.34
CA ALA A 218 18.23 -26.73 -20.11
C ALA A 218 18.89 -26.04 -18.92
N ASN A 219 18.14 -25.91 -17.83
CA ASN A 219 18.57 -25.34 -16.57
C ASN A 219 18.39 -26.40 -15.47
N LEU A 220 19.40 -26.58 -14.64
CA LEU A 220 19.36 -27.45 -13.47
C LEU A 220 19.90 -26.67 -12.28
N GLY A 221 19.18 -26.65 -11.17
CA GLY A 221 19.63 -26.14 -9.89
C GLY A 221 19.50 -27.23 -8.86
N ALA A 222 20.55 -27.48 -8.08
CA ALA A 222 20.59 -28.48 -7.02
C ALA A 222 21.42 -27.92 -5.85
N GLY A 223 20.75 -27.34 -4.86
CA GLY A 223 21.37 -26.68 -3.71
C GLY A 223 22.36 -25.59 -4.13
N PRO A 224 23.67 -25.72 -3.81
CA PRO A 224 24.70 -24.75 -4.17
C PRO A 224 25.07 -24.77 -5.66
N PHE A 225 24.57 -25.74 -6.43
CA PHE A 225 24.94 -25.95 -7.82
C PHE A 225 23.85 -25.44 -8.77
N ARG A 226 24.26 -24.78 -9.85
CA ARG A 226 23.40 -24.35 -10.96
C ARG A 226 24.10 -24.62 -12.28
N VAL A 227 23.39 -25.17 -13.25
CA VAL A 227 23.87 -25.39 -14.62
C VAL A 227 22.85 -24.84 -15.58
N THR A 228 23.33 -24.10 -16.56
CA THR A 228 22.57 -23.65 -17.71
C THR A 228 23.28 -24.16 -18.95
N SER A 229 22.54 -24.76 -19.86
CA SER A 229 23.02 -25.21 -21.15
C SER A 229 22.08 -24.71 -22.25
N SER A 230 22.62 -24.35 -23.39
CA SER A 230 21.89 -23.94 -24.57
C SER A 230 22.54 -24.51 -25.82
N ALA A 231 21.75 -25.01 -26.76
CA ALA A 231 22.20 -25.46 -28.06
C ALA A 231 21.29 -24.88 -29.14
N VAL A 232 21.88 -24.47 -30.26
CA VAL A 232 21.19 -23.96 -31.45
C VAL A 232 21.81 -24.64 -32.67
N TYR A 233 20.95 -25.13 -33.56
CA TYR A 233 21.33 -25.69 -34.86
C TYR A 233 20.51 -25.00 -35.94
N GLU A 234 21.16 -24.40 -36.93
CA GLU A 234 20.54 -23.62 -38.00
C GLU A 234 21.04 -24.13 -39.36
N TYR A 235 20.16 -24.24 -40.36
CA TYR A 235 20.52 -24.63 -41.72
C TYR A 235 19.61 -23.96 -42.77
N GLU A 236 20.16 -23.68 -43.96
CA GLU A 236 19.47 -22.99 -45.08
C GLU A 236 18.84 -23.99 -46.09
N GLN A 237 17.76 -23.58 -46.79
CA GLN A 237 16.95 -24.37 -47.74
C GLN A 237 16.51 -23.54 -48.98
N PRO A 238 16.31 -24.15 -50.16
CA PRO A 238 16.92 -25.39 -50.59
C PRO A 238 18.42 -25.15 -50.66
N ALA A 239 19.19 -26.13 -50.22
CA ALA A 239 20.61 -25.96 -50.06
C ALA A 239 21.27 -25.70 -51.43
N ALA A 240 21.56 -24.44 -51.75
CA ALA A 240 22.49 -24.11 -52.84
C ALA A 240 23.87 -24.74 -52.55
N ASP A 241 24.16 -24.96 -51.26
CA ASP A 241 25.21 -25.83 -50.73
C ASP A 241 24.61 -26.74 -49.63
N PRO A 242 24.42 -28.06 -49.87
CA PRO A 242 23.94 -29.06 -48.89
C PRO A 242 24.69 -29.10 -47.55
N GLY A 243 25.82 -28.41 -47.44
CA GLY A 243 26.66 -28.34 -46.26
C GLY A 243 26.48 -27.10 -45.37
N ALA A 244 25.76 -26.05 -45.75
CA ALA A 244 25.70 -24.79 -44.99
C ALA A 244 24.81 -24.88 -43.73
N ALA A 245 25.45 -25.06 -42.57
CA ALA A 245 24.83 -25.22 -41.27
C ALA A 245 25.68 -24.54 -40.19
N ARG A 246 25.00 -23.97 -39.20
CA ARG A 246 25.59 -23.40 -38.00
C ARG A 246 25.14 -24.21 -36.80
N PHE A 247 26.10 -24.61 -35.98
CA PHE A 247 25.84 -25.25 -34.69
C PHE A 247 26.55 -24.47 -33.60
N ALA A 248 25.82 -24.13 -32.55
CA ALA A 248 26.37 -23.46 -31.38
C ALA A 248 25.83 -24.14 -30.12
N VAL A 249 26.72 -24.43 -29.17
CA VAL A 249 26.36 -24.94 -27.85
C VAL A 249 27.14 -24.17 -26.80
N ALA A 250 26.48 -23.88 -25.68
CA ALA A 250 27.10 -23.25 -24.53
C ALA A 250 26.60 -23.92 -23.25
N VAL A 251 27.49 -24.10 -22.29
CA VAL A 251 27.23 -24.66 -20.96
C VAL A 251 27.91 -23.76 -19.94
N ALA A 252 27.16 -23.31 -18.95
CA ALA A 252 27.66 -22.60 -17.79
C ALA A 252 27.28 -23.38 -16.53
N ALA A 253 28.26 -23.66 -15.68
CA ALA A 253 28.06 -24.31 -14.39
C ALA A 253 28.55 -23.38 -13.28
N GLU A 254 27.75 -23.24 -12.24
CA GLU A 254 28.01 -22.36 -11.11
C GLU A 254 27.88 -23.15 -9.82
N TYR A 255 28.89 -23.04 -8.96
CA TYR A 255 28.94 -23.69 -7.66
C TYR A 255 29.19 -22.64 -6.58
N ARG A 256 28.31 -22.62 -5.58
CA ARG A 256 28.39 -21.73 -4.41
C ARG A 256 28.58 -22.54 -3.12
N PRO A 257 29.80 -23.00 -2.81
CA PRO A 257 30.07 -23.78 -1.60
C PRO A 257 29.78 -23.00 -0.32
N ALA A 258 29.88 -21.67 -0.37
CA ALA A 258 29.59 -20.76 0.74
C ALA A 258 29.01 -19.45 0.21
N THR A 259 28.39 -18.65 1.08
CA THR A 259 27.79 -17.34 0.72
C THR A 259 28.81 -16.30 0.22
N ALA A 260 30.09 -16.54 0.48
CA ALA A 260 31.21 -15.69 0.10
C ALA A 260 31.94 -16.17 -1.16
N THR A 261 31.67 -17.38 -1.65
CA THR A 261 32.48 -18.04 -2.67
C THR A 261 31.61 -18.47 -3.84
N THR A 262 32.00 -18.09 -5.07
CA THR A 262 31.36 -18.57 -6.30
C THR A 262 32.42 -19.10 -7.25
N ILE A 263 32.18 -20.27 -7.82
CA ILE A 263 33.00 -20.83 -8.90
C ILE A 263 32.09 -20.96 -10.11
N THR A 264 32.47 -20.38 -11.24
CA THR A 264 31.71 -20.41 -12.49
C THR A 264 32.58 -21.00 -13.59
N GLY A 265 32.21 -22.16 -14.10
CA GLY A 265 32.75 -22.74 -15.33
C GLY A 265 31.88 -22.37 -16.52
N ARG A 266 32.50 -22.05 -17.65
CA ARG A 266 31.85 -21.79 -18.93
C ARG A 266 32.53 -22.62 -20.01
N TRP A 267 31.75 -23.19 -20.90
CA TRP A 267 32.22 -23.86 -22.09
C TRP A 267 31.28 -23.50 -23.23
N SER A 268 31.83 -23.20 -24.40
CA SER A 268 31.05 -23.04 -25.61
C SER A 268 31.77 -23.64 -26.80
N TYR A 269 31.00 -24.09 -27.76
CA TYR A 269 31.48 -24.54 -29.05
C TYR A 269 30.58 -23.96 -30.12
N GLU A 270 31.17 -23.44 -31.18
CA GLU A 270 30.47 -22.94 -32.35
C GLU A 270 31.14 -23.47 -33.61
N SER A 271 30.35 -23.86 -34.60
CA SER A 271 30.83 -24.21 -35.93
C SER A 271 29.90 -23.61 -36.97
N ASP A 272 30.50 -23.05 -38.01
CA ASP A 272 29.83 -22.48 -39.17
C ASP A 272 30.49 -23.06 -40.42
N THR A 273 29.80 -24.02 -41.04
CA THR A 273 30.33 -24.72 -42.21
C THR A 273 30.37 -23.84 -43.45
N SER A 274 29.47 -22.84 -43.55
CA SER A 274 29.47 -21.87 -44.66
C SER A 274 30.74 -21.01 -44.67
N LYS A 275 31.29 -20.74 -43.47
CA LYS A 275 32.55 -20.02 -43.28
C LYS A 275 33.77 -20.94 -43.17
N GLY A 276 33.56 -22.26 -43.17
CA GLY A 276 34.63 -23.23 -42.94
C GLY A 276 35.37 -23.01 -41.62
N SER A 277 34.68 -22.56 -40.57
CA SER A 277 35.27 -22.16 -39.30
C SER A 277 34.56 -22.78 -38.11
N GLY A 278 35.32 -23.07 -37.05
CA GLY A 278 34.76 -23.48 -35.77
C GLY A 278 35.64 -23.02 -34.62
N GLY A 279 35.05 -22.89 -33.44
CA GLY A 279 35.74 -22.46 -32.26
C GLY A 279 35.17 -23.08 -30.99
N MET A 280 36.02 -23.13 -29.98
CA MET A 280 35.66 -23.59 -28.64
C MET A 280 36.21 -22.60 -27.63
N GLU A 281 35.39 -22.20 -26.67
CA GLU A 281 35.85 -21.46 -25.51
C GLU A 281 35.63 -22.29 -24.24
N PHE A 282 36.58 -22.18 -23.33
CA PHE A 282 36.48 -22.68 -21.98
C PHE A 282 36.93 -21.58 -21.03
N GLY A 283 36.24 -21.41 -19.91
CA GLY A 283 36.69 -20.51 -18.88
C GLY A 283 36.23 -20.96 -17.50
N VAL A 284 37.01 -20.64 -16.48
CA VAL A 284 36.67 -20.84 -15.08
C VAL A 284 36.98 -19.57 -14.33
N VAL A 285 36.03 -19.11 -13.53
CA VAL A 285 36.20 -17.95 -12.66
C VAL A 285 35.89 -18.36 -11.23
N TRP A 286 36.84 -18.15 -10.33
CA TRP A 286 36.64 -18.24 -8.90
C TRP A 286 36.56 -16.84 -8.31
N LYS A 287 35.45 -16.52 -7.65
CA LYS A 287 35.25 -15.26 -6.92
C LYS A 287 35.17 -15.56 -5.42
N GLN A 288 35.95 -14.82 -4.65
CA GLN A 288 35.98 -14.84 -3.20
C GLN A 288 35.67 -13.46 -2.66
N ARG A 289 34.63 -13.36 -1.83
CA ARG A 289 34.29 -12.16 -1.08
C ARG A 289 34.87 -12.28 0.32
N TRP A 290 35.73 -11.36 0.71
CA TRP A 290 36.37 -11.35 2.02
C TRP A 290 35.56 -10.52 3.03
N SER A 291 34.93 -9.44 2.56
CA SER A 291 34.01 -8.61 3.33
C SER A 291 32.97 -7.97 2.41
N ARG A 292 32.10 -7.10 2.93
CA ARG A 292 31.21 -6.29 2.07
C ARG A 292 31.97 -5.28 1.20
N TYR A 293 33.25 -5.03 1.53
CA TYR A 293 34.12 -4.05 0.89
C TYR A 293 35.20 -4.70 0.03
N ALA A 294 35.68 -5.89 0.35
CA ALA A 294 36.80 -6.50 -0.36
C ALA A 294 36.41 -7.81 -1.04
N SER A 295 36.81 -7.96 -2.31
CA SER A 295 36.66 -9.20 -3.06
C SER A 295 37.84 -9.44 -4.00
N THR A 296 38.09 -10.71 -4.29
CA THR A 296 39.09 -11.13 -5.28
C THR A 296 38.44 -12.07 -6.29
N SER A 297 38.95 -12.06 -7.52
CA SER A 297 38.58 -13.01 -8.56
C SER A 297 39.80 -13.53 -9.28
N LEU A 298 39.84 -14.84 -9.49
CA LEU A 298 40.82 -15.54 -10.31
C LEU A 298 40.08 -16.13 -11.51
N SER A 299 40.48 -15.78 -12.73
CA SER A 299 39.92 -16.35 -13.95
C SER A 299 40.99 -17.04 -14.78
N TYR A 300 40.59 -18.12 -15.45
CA TYR A 300 41.33 -18.74 -16.54
C TYR A 300 40.38 -18.87 -17.72
N ASP A 301 40.79 -18.38 -18.89
CA ASP A 301 40.03 -18.40 -20.13
C ASP A 301 40.92 -18.99 -21.23
N LYS A 302 40.34 -19.84 -22.06
CA LYS A 302 40.99 -20.53 -23.16
C LYS A 302 40.05 -20.54 -24.36
N SER A 303 40.47 -19.98 -25.48
CA SER A 303 39.75 -20.07 -26.75
C SER A 303 40.59 -20.77 -27.80
N PHE A 304 39.91 -21.53 -28.64
CA PHE A 304 40.46 -22.16 -29.84
C PHE A 304 39.60 -21.75 -31.01
N VAL A 305 40.20 -21.30 -32.10
CA VAL A 305 39.51 -21.02 -33.35
C VAL A 305 40.27 -21.72 -34.46
N GLY A 306 39.62 -22.69 -35.10
CA GLY A 306 40.16 -23.50 -36.19
C GLY A 306 39.38 -23.32 -37.49
N SER A 307 40.03 -23.63 -38.60
CA SER A 307 39.34 -23.82 -39.88
C SER A 307 38.94 -25.29 -40.02
N LEU A 308 37.69 -25.53 -40.42
CA LEU A 308 37.14 -26.86 -40.70
C LEU A 308 37.84 -27.55 -41.90
N GLY A 309 38.63 -26.80 -42.70
CA GLY A 309 39.38 -27.27 -43.86
C GLY A 309 40.88 -27.56 -43.62
N GLY A 310 41.33 -27.66 -42.36
CA GLY A 310 42.72 -28.07 -42.04
C GLY A 310 43.74 -26.93 -41.85
N GLY A 311 43.28 -25.70 -41.59
CA GLY A 311 44.14 -24.58 -41.18
C GLY A 311 44.70 -24.74 -39.77
N VAL A 312 45.84 -24.11 -39.48
CA VAL A 312 46.43 -24.09 -38.13
C VAL A 312 45.47 -23.39 -37.17
N PRO A 313 44.99 -24.05 -36.10
CA PRO A 313 44.10 -23.42 -35.14
C PRO A 313 44.84 -22.33 -34.37
N SER A 314 44.19 -21.18 -34.22
CA SER A 314 44.63 -20.13 -33.29
C SER A 314 44.13 -20.46 -31.88
N GLN A 315 44.99 -20.24 -30.89
CA GLN A 315 44.67 -20.45 -29.49
C GLN A 315 44.89 -19.15 -28.73
N HIS A 316 44.03 -18.83 -27.77
CA HIS A 316 44.28 -17.73 -26.86
C HIS A 316 43.98 -18.16 -25.42
N ASP A 317 44.99 -18.08 -24.57
CA ASP A 317 44.89 -18.39 -23.15
C ASP A 317 45.08 -17.10 -22.34
N ARG A 318 44.29 -16.94 -21.28
CA ARG A 318 44.40 -15.83 -20.33
C ARG A 318 44.20 -16.33 -18.92
N ILE A 319 45.10 -15.99 -17.99
CA ILE A 319 44.88 -16.14 -16.55
C ILE A 319 44.95 -14.77 -15.89
N ALA A 320 43.97 -14.42 -15.06
CA ALA A 320 43.89 -13.10 -14.44
C ALA A 320 43.51 -13.17 -12.96
N LEU A 321 44.17 -12.37 -12.14
CA LEU A 321 43.84 -12.13 -10.74
C LEU A 321 43.44 -10.66 -10.57
N ILE A 322 42.25 -10.41 -10.03
CA ILE A 322 41.73 -9.05 -9.81
C ILE A 322 41.28 -8.94 -8.34
N GLY A 323 41.77 -7.92 -7.65
CA GLY A 323 41.29 -7.47 -6.34
C GLY A 323 40.46 -6.20 -6.46
N GLU A 324 39.34 -6.15 -5.75
CA GLU A 324 38.41 -5.02 -5.72
C GLU A 324 38.14 -4.62 -4.26
N PHE A 325 38.17 -3.31 -3.99
CA PHE A 325 37.96 -2.69 -2.69
C PHE A 325 36.93 -1.56 -2.84
N ARG A 326 35.79 -1.68 -2.16
CA ARG A 326 34.75 -0.66 -2.08
C ARG A 326 34.90 0.14 -0.81
N ASP A 327 34.56 1.42 -0.86
CA ASP A 327 34.73 2.36 0.24
C ASP A 327 36.12 2.24 0.90
N ALA A 328 37.17 2.25 0.07
CA ALA A 328 38.55 1.98 0.43
C ALA A 328 39.15 3.07 1.35
N GLY A 329 38.75 3.06 2.61
CA GLY A 329 39.14 4.03 3.63
C GLY A 329 38.30 5.32 3.63
N ILE A 330 37.58 5.60 2.54
CA ILE A 330 36.70 6.77 2.38
C ILE A 330 35.40 6.29 1.72
N GLU A 331 34.25 6.71 2.24
CA GLU A 331 32.95 6.39 1.64
C GLU A 331 32.87 6.88 0.19
N GLY A 332 32.47 6.00 -0.72
CA GLY A 332 32.38 6.26 -2.15
C GLY A 332 33.64 5.97 -2.94
N LEU A 333 34.81 5.74 -2.31
CA LEU A 333 36.06 5.40 -3.02
C LEU A 333 36.14 3.90 -3.34
N ASP A 334 36.05 3.55 -4.62
CA ASP A 334 36.24 2.19 -5.12
C ASP A 334 37.61 2.06 -5.80
N LEU A 335 38.40 1.06 -5.41
CA LEU A 335 39.71 0.75 -5.99
C LEU A 335 39.71 -0.68 -6.54
N ALA A 336 40.39 -0.90 -7.67
CA ALA A 336 40.67 -2.24 -8.16
C ALA A 336 42.08 -2.34 -8.73
N ALA A 337 42.71 -3.49 -8.54
CA ALA A 337 44.01 -3.82 -9.11
C ALA A 337 43.94 -5.20 -9.73
N GLY A 338 44.47 -5.37 -10.93
CA GLY A 338 44.43 -6.63 -11.65
C GLY A 338 45.74 -6.92 -12.36
N TYR A 339 46.09 -8.19 -12.39
CA TYR A 339 47.24 -8.70 -13.13
C TYR A 339 46.79 -9.87 -14.00
N ALA A 340 47.16 -9.89 -15.27
CA ALA A 340 46.87 -10.99 -16.18
C ALA A 340 48.08 -11.42 -16.99
N LEU A 341 48.09 -12.69 -17.35
CA LEU A 341 49.01 -13.28 -18.32
C LEU A 341 48.19 -13.73 -19.51
N THR A 342 48.59 -13.33 -20.71
CA THR A 342 47.93 -13.70 -21.97
C THR A 342 48.92 -14.37 -22.92
N SER A 343 48.47 -15.36 -23.69
CA SER A 343 49.28 -16.02 -24.72
C SER A 343 48.44 -16.40 -25.93
N SER A 344 48.92 -16.05 -27.13
CA SER A 344 48.29 -16.39 -28.43
C SER A 344 48.70 -17.77 -28.97
N GLY A 345 49.45 -18.55 -28.21
CA GLY A 345 49.80 -19.94 -28.54
C GLY A 345 49.61 -20.91 -27.38
N GLY A 346 49.04 -20.43 -26.27
CA GLY A 346 48.83 -21.17 -25.02
C GLY A 346 49.82 -20.82 -23.90
N LEU A 347 49.35 -20.80 -22.65
CA LEU A 347 50.17 -20.39 -21.50
C LEU A 347 51.22 -21.46 -21.08
N PHE A 348 51.06 -22.70 -21.54
CA PHE A 348 51.89 -23.85 -21.13
C PHE A 348 52.62 -24.52 -22.32
N THR A 349 52.69 -23.84 -23.46
CA THR A 349 53.23 -24.38 -24.72
C THR A 349 54.60 -23.79 -25.09
N GLY A 350 55.12 -22.86 -24.29
CA GLY A 350 56.33 -22.09 -24.61
C GLY A 350 56.11 -20.92 -25.57
N ALA A 351 54.85 -20.65 -25.95
CA ALA A 351 54.49 -19.46 -26.72
C ALA A 351 54.76 -18.17 -25.92
N PRO A 352 55.00 -17.03 -26.59
CA PRO A 352 55.20 -15.74 -25.94
C PRO A 352 54.05 -15.40 -24.98
N ILE A 353 54.40 -14.90 -23.80
CA ILE A 353 53.44 -14.49 -22.77
C ILE A 353 53.51 -12.97 -22.62
N THR A 354 52.36 -12.33 -22.68
CA THR A 354 52.19 -10.90 -22.40
C THR A 354 51.69 -10.71 -20.97
N HIS A 355 52.23 -9.69 -20.29
CA HIS A 355 51.89 -9.34 -18.92
C HIS A 355 51.06 -8.06 -18.90
N ASP A 356 49.85 -8.13 -18.36
CA ASP A 356 48.92 -7.01 -18.28
C ASP A 356 48.75 -6.58 -16.81
N LEU A 357 49.09 -5.33 -16.49
CA LEU A 357 48.82 -4.70 -15.20
C LEU A 357 47.71 -3.66 -15.33
N SER A 358 46.73 -3.70 -14.44
CA SER A 358 45.59 -2.78 -14.43
C SER A 358 45.35 -2.18 -13.04
N LEU A 359 45.10 -0.87 -12.99
CA LEU A 359 44.72 -0.13 -11.79
C LEU A 359 43.50 0.72 -12.11
N ARG A 360 42.47 0.65 -11.24
CA ARG A 360 41.22 1.39 -11.39
C ARG A 360 40.88 2.10 -10.09
N ALA A 361 40.47 3.36 -10.18
CA ALA A 361 39.94 4.12 -9.06
C ALA A 361 38.66 4.83 -9.49
N GLY A 362 37.62 4.78 -8.66
CA GLY A 362 36.36 5.46 -8.84
C GLY A 362 35.93 6.12 -7.53
N TYR A 363 35.30 7.29 -7.58
CA TYR A 363 34.79 7.97 -6.39
C TYR A 363 33.35 8.42 -6.60
N THR A 364 32.46 7.97 -5.72
CA THR A 364 31.03 8.32 -5.76
C THR A 364 30.76 9.52 -4.87
N LEU A 365 30.63 10.71 -5.47
CA LEU A 365 30.16 11.92 -4.79
C LEU A 365 28.63 11.94 -4.68
N ARG A 366 28.10 12.00 -3.45
CA ARG A 366 26.67 12.21 -3.20
C ARG A 366 26.45 13.61 -2.64
N PHE A 367 25.79 14.47 -3.39
CA PHE A 367 25.39 15.79 -2.94
C PHE A 367 23.95 16.06 -3.37
N SER A 368 23.17 16.65 -2.45
CA SER A 368 21.82 17.11 -2.70
C SER A 368 21.81 18.63 -2.81
N PHE A 369 21.25 19.15 -3.89
CA PHE A 369 20.95 20.57 -4.05
C PHE A 369 19.53 20.72 -4.58
N ASP A 370 18.91 21.86 -4.32
CA ASP A 370 17.56 22.11 -4.81
C ASP A 370 17.53 22.29 -6.32
N THR A 371 16.56 21.65 -6.98
CA THR A 371 16.36 21.78 -8.43
C THR A 371 16.16 23.25 -8.79
N PRO A 372 16.99 23.84 -9.66
CA PRO A 372 16.89 25.25 -10.04
C PRO A 372 15.52 25.60 -10.60
N ASP A 373 14.99 26.77 -10.26
CA ASP A 373 13.62 27.17 -10.62
C ASP A 373 13.40 27.23 -12.14
N ALA A 374 14.44 27.56 -12.92
CA ALA A 374 14.37 27.55 -14.38
C ALA A 374 14.10 26.15 -14.96
N VAL A 375 14.63 25.09 -14.34
CA VAL A 375 14.39 23.70 -14.75
C VAL A 375 12.98 23.27 -14.34
N VAL A 376 12.54 23.67 -13.15
CA VAL A 376 11.18 23.41 -12.66
C VAL A 376 10.13 24.07 -13.57
N GLY A 377 10.34 25.32 -13.96
CA GLY A 377 9.44 26.05 -14.86
C GLY A 377 9.38 25.45 -16.28
N LEU A 378 10.49 24.91 -16.79
CA LEU A 378 10.55 24.30 -18.12
C LEU A 378 9.69 23.02 -18.25
N PHE A 379 9.46 22.31 -17.14
CA PHE A 379 8.74 21.02 -17.12
C PHE A 379 7.37 21.08 -16.43
N GLY A 380 6.74 22.26 -16.42
CA GLY A 380 5.35 22.42 -15.97
C GLY A 380 5.18 22.69 -14.47
N GLY A 381 6.20 23.19 -13.78
CA GLY A 381 6.11 23.62 -12.39
C GLY A 381 6.23 22.47 -11.37
N ARG A 382 6.17 22.79 -10.08
CA ARG A 382 6.07 21.78 -9.01
C ARG A 382 4.60 21.37 -8.93
N LYS A 383 4.28 20.07 -9.07
CA LYS A 383 2.92 19.58 -8.80
C LYS A 383 2.63 19.70 -7.29
N GLY A 384 1.75 20.63 -6.91
CA GLY A 384 1.44 21.02 -5.54
C GLY A 384 1.73 22.48 -5.21
N GLY A 385 1.32 22.90 -4.02
CA GLY A 385 1.56 24.23 -3.47
C GLY A 385 2.26 24.18 -2.10
N GLU A 386 2.73 25.33 -1.65
CA GLU A 386 3.36 25.51 -0.34
C GLU A 386 2.39 26.21 0.60
N VAL A 387 2.13 25.63 1.77
CA VAL A 387 1.39 26.26 2.86
C VAL A 387 2.38 26.64 3.94
N SER A 388 2.48 27.92 4.26
CA SER A 388 3.42 28.45 5.25
C SER A 388 2.72 29.37 6.25
N GLY A 389 3.29 29.53 7.43
CA GLY A 389 2.70 30.40 8.45
C GLY A 389 3.41 30.26 9.78
N VAL A 390 2.83 30.85 10.81
CA VAL A 390 3.30 30.80 12.20
C VAL A 390 2.24 30.15 13.08
N ALA A 391 2.66 29.20 13.93
CA ALA A 391 1.83 28.67 15.00
C ALA A 391 2.08 29.43 16.31
N TYR A 392 1.01 29.90 16.93
CA TYR A 392 1.07 30.68 18.17
C TYR A 392 -0.14 30.45 19.06
N VAL A 393 0.04 30.65 20.36
CA VAL A 393 -1.04 30.65 21.35
C VAL A 393 -1.60 32.06 21.47
N ASP A 394 -2.80 32.24 20.92
CA ASP A 394 -3.64 33.42 21.03
C ASP A 394 -4.39 33.38 22.37
N ARG A 395 -3.85 34.10 23.37
CA ARG A 395 -4.41 34.08 24.74
C ARG A 395 -5.51 35.10 24.96
N ASP A 396 -5.50 36.20 24.22
CA ASP A 396 -6.50 37.27 24.33
C ASP A 396 -7.65 37.12 23.32
N LEU A 397 -7.55 36.12 22.44
CA LEU A 397 -8.55 35.72 21.45
C LEU A 397 -8.85 36.84 20.44
N ASP A 398 -7.85 37.69 20.16
CA ASP A 398 -8.00 38.78 19.21
C ASP A 398 -7.80 38.32 17.74
N GLY A 399 -7.33 37.08 17.55
CA GLY A 399 -7.10 36.46 16.26
C GLY A 399 -5.90 37.01 15.49
N MET A 400 -5.07 37.83 16.12
CA MET A 400 -3.88 38.46 15.57
C MET A 400 -2.63 38.00 16.33
N LEU A 401 -1.53 37.80 15.60
CA LEU A 401 -0.24 37.53 16.22
C LEU A 401 0.31 38.81 16.87
N SER A 402 0.15 38.92 18.17
CA SER A 402 0.54 40.04 19.00
C SER A 402 1.88 39.78 19.71
N ALA A 403 2.54 40.84 20.21
CA ALA A 403 3.85 40.72 20.87
C ALA A 403 3.83 39.91 22.18
N GLY A 404 2.64 39.69 22.76
CA GLY A 404 2.42 38.88 23.95
C GLY A 404 2.15 37.40 23.68
N ASP A 405 1.97 37.00 22.42
CA ASP A 405 1.62 35.62 22.07
C ASP A 405 2.82 34.68 22.10
N GLU A 406 2.57 33.49 22.60
CA GLU A 406 3.57 32.44 22.70
C GLU A 406 3.69 31.70 21.36
N ARG A 407 4.85 31.80 20.72
CA ARG A 407 5.15 31.06 19.48
C ARG A 407 5.46 29.61 19.81
N LEU A 408 4.83 28.68 19.10
CA LEU A 408 4.97 27.25 19.38
C LEU A 408 5.98 26.60 18.46
N GLY A 409 7.21 26.42 18.95
CA GLY A 409 8.25 25.63 18.29
C GLY A 409 8.20 24.14 18.62
N GLY A 410 8.59 23.29 17.67
CA GLY A 410 8.56 21.84 17.82
C GLY A 410 7.20 21.18 17.60
N LEU A 411 6.19 21.94 17.15
CA LEU A 411 4.85 21.43 16.81
C LEU A 411 4.86 20.75 15.44
N GLU A 412 4.45 19.48 15.38
CA GLU A 412 4.25 18.76 14.12
C GLU A 412 2.89 19.12 13.50
N VAL A 413 2.94 19.82 12.36
CA VAL A 413 1.77 20.20 11.55
C VAL A 413 1.63 19.26 10.37
N MET A 414 0.41 18.84 10.06
CA MET A 414 0.13 17.86 9.01
C MET A 414 -1.02 18.32 8.12
N LEU A 415 -0.81 18.20 6.81
CA LEU A 415 -1.81 18.43 5.76
C LEU A 415 -1.89 17.19 4.86
N GLY A 416 -2.98 16.42 4.99
CA GLY A 416 -3.12 15.13 4.33
C GLY A 416 -2.03 14.14 4.76
N GLY A 417 -1.12 13.81 3.84
CA GLY A 417 0.05 12.96 4.12
C GLY A 417 1.37 13.72 4.32
N ALA A 418 1.37 15.04 4.10
CA ALA A 418 2.55 15.88 4.28
C ALA A 418 2.67 16.35 5.73
N ARG A 419 3.90 16.52 6.21
CA ARG A 419 4.22 16.92 7.58
C ARG A 419 5.34 17.97 7.61
N ALA A 420 5.29 18.89 8.56
CA ALA A 420 6.40 19.75 8.93
C ALA A 420 6.43 19.96 10.44
N THR A 421 7.55 20.40 10.97
CA THR A 421 7.69 20.78 12.38
C THR A 421 7.99 22.26 12.44
N THR A 422 7.30 22.98 13.33
CA THR A 422 7.54 24.42 13.52
C THR A 422 8.93 24.66 14.12
N ASP A 423 9.59 25.73 13.68
CA ASP A 423 10.88 26.16 14.23
C ASP A 423 10.72 26.90 15.58
N GLU A 424 11.83 27.36 16.17
CA GLU A 424 11.83 28.10 17.45
C GLU A 424 10.98 29.38 17.43
N THR A 425 10.67 29.91 16.24
CA THR A 425 9.83 31.11 16.06
C THR A 425 8.36 30.77 15.77
N GLY A 426 8.01 29.48 15.82
CA GLY A 426 6.71 28.94 15.47
C GLY A 426 6.46 28.86 13.96
N ALA A 427 7.44 29.17 13.11
CA ALA A 427 7.25 29.19 11.67
C ALA A 427 7.27 27.77 11.09
N PHE A 428 6.42 27.51 10.11
CA PHE A 428 6.39 26.25 9.37
C PHE A 428 6.20 26.47 7.86
N SER A 429 6.61 25.48 7.07
CA SER A 429 6.31 25.38 5.65
C SER A 429 6.06 23.92 5.28
N VAL A 430 4.90 23.62 4.70
CA VAL A 430 4.46 22.29 4.27
C VAL A 430 4.18 22.34 2.78
N ARG A 431 4.80 21.44 2.01
CA ARG A 431 4.44 21.23 0.59
C ARG A 431 3.51 20.04 0.45
N VAL A 432 2.37 20.27 -0.18
CA VAL A 432 1.32 19.28 -0.41
C VAL A 432 0.78 19.43 -1.83
N ARG A 433 0.18 18.36 -2.38
CA ARG A 433 -0.46 18.42 -3.70
C ARG A 433 -1.63 19.40 -3.70
N ALA A 434 -2.06 19.86 -4.87
CA ALA A 434 -3.28 20.67 -4.96
C ALA A 434 -4.49 19.90 -4.42
N GLY A 435 -5.33 20.57 -3.63
CA GLY A 435 -6.47 19.98 -2.95
C GLY A 435 -6.90 20.74 -1.70
N SER A 436 -7.99 20.31 -1.07
CA SER A 436 -8.45 20.85 0.21
C SER A 436 -8.07 19.89 1.34
N TYR A 437 -7.37 20.39 2.35
CA TYR A 437 -6.82 19.60 3.45
C TYR A 437 -7.25 20.15 4.79
N ALA A 438 -7.61 19.24 5.71
CA ALA A 438 -7.82 19.62 7.10
C ALA A 438 -6.51 19.62 7.89
N TRP A 439 -6.37 20.56 8.83
CA TRP A 439 -5.25 20.60 9.75
C TRP A 439 -5.27 19.40 10.71
N ARG A 440 -4.13 18.73 10.83
CA ARG A 440 -3.89 17.72 11.87
C ARG A 440 -2.58 18.02 12.57
N PHE A 441 -2.52 17.69 13.85
CA PHE A 441 -1.35 17.90 14.69
C PHE A 441 -0.82 16.55 15.16
N GLY A 442 0.50 16.39 15.11
CA GLY A 442 1.22 15.23 15.60
C GLY A 442 1.77 15.48 17.00
N ALA A 443 3.08 15.28 17.17
CA ALA A 443 3.76 15.61 18.42
C ALA A 443 3.90 17.13 18.61
N GLY A 444 4.02 17.58 19.87
CA GLY A 444 4.37 18.96 20.21
C GLY A 444 3.20 19.93 20.34
N LEU A 445 1.94 19.48 20.21
CA LEU A 445 0.77 20.27 20.60
C LEU A 445 0.57 20.15 22.12
N PRO A 446 0.60 21.25 22.89
CA PRO A 446 0.26 21.23 24.31
C PRO A 446 -1.18 20.74 24.53
N ALA A 447 -1.41 19.97 25.61
CA ALA A 447 -2.73 19.39 25.89
C ALA A 447 -3.77 20.44 26.35
N ASP A 448 -3.32 21.63 26.69
CA ASP A 448 -4.11 22.77 27.15
C ASP A 448 -4.42 23.77 26.03
N VAL A 449 -4.17 23.46 24.76
CA VAL A 449 -4.51 24.33 23.62
C VAL A 449 -5.18 23.59 22.46
N GLN A 450 -5.96 24.30 21.63
CA GLN A 450 -6.58 23.77 20.41
C GLN A 450 -6.65 24.80 19.28
N LEU A 451 -6.81 24.34 18.03
CA LEU A 451 -6.91 25.22 16.85
C LEU A 451 -8.22 26.02 16.83
N LEU A 452 -8.11 27.33 16.64
CA LEU A 452 -9.20 28.29 16.55
C LEU A 452 -9.37 28.77 15.09
N GLY A 453 -10.56 28.56 14.52
CA GLY A 453 -10.91 29.01 13.16
C GLY A 453 -10.94 27.92 12.09
N GLU A 454 -10.79 28.31 10.81
CA GLU A 454 -10.96 27.41 9.66
C GLU A 454 -9.97 26.23 9.69
N GLY A 455 -10.50 25.04 9.94
CA GLY A 455 -9.75 23.80 9.99
C GLY A 455 -9.35 23.25 8.61
N VAL A 456 -9.63 23.95 7.51
CA VAL A 456 -9.38 23.48 6.13
C VAL A 456 -8.64 24.54 5.32
N VAL A 457 -7.55 24.15 4.66
CA VAL A 457 -6.80 24.97 3.70
C VAL A 457 -6.96 24.41 2.28
N ARG A 458 -7.17 25.30 1.30
CA ARG A 458 -7.19 24.96 -0.12
C ARG A 458 -5.84 25.29 -0.73
N VAL A 459 -5.23 24.34 -1.41
CA VAL A 459 -3.92 24.46 -2.05
C VAL A 459 -4.08 24.30 -3.55
N GLU A 460 -3.51 25.21 -4.31
CA GLU A 460 -3.48 25.17 -5.78
C GLU A 460 -2.07 24.79 -6.26
N ASP A 461 -1.94 24.35 -7.52
CA ASP A 461 -0.63 24.05 -8.09
C ASP A 461 0.19 25.34 -8.24
N ASP A 462 1.46 25.31 -7.83
CA ASP A 462 2.39 26.46 -7.86
C ASP A 462 1.95 27.67 -7.01
N SER A 463 1.06 27.47 -6.03
CA SER A 463 0.65 28.52 -5.08
C SER A 463 1.46 28.52 -3.79
N THR A 464 1.57 29.68 -3.14
CA THR A 464 2.06 29.82 -1.77
C THR A 464 0.96 30.42 -0.93
N GLU A 465 0.32 29.58 -0.12
CA GLU A 465 -0.72 29.99 0.82
C GLU A 465 -0.10 30.33 2.16
N ARG A 466 -0.46 31.50 2.71
CA ARG A 466 -0.03 31.90 4.05
C ARG A 466 -1.18 31.73 5.02
N VAL A 467 -1.04 30.80 5.96
CA VAL A 467 -2.06 30.47 6.96
C VAL A 467 -1.40 30.37 8.33
N ASP A 468 -1.67 31.34 9.19
CA ASP A 468 -1.20 31.28 10.58
C ASP A 468 -2.13 30.40 11.42
N LEU A 469 -1.52 29.56 12.27
CA LEU A 469 -2.22 28.58 13.10
C LEU A 469 -2.47 29.18 14.48
N ARG A 470 -3.69 29.71 14.64
CA ARG A 470 -4.20 30.29 15.88
C ARG A 470 -4.57 29.19 16.86
N LEU A 471 -3.78 29.00 17.91
CA LEU A 471 -4.07 28.04 18.97
C LEU A 471 -4.60 28.78 20.18
N SER A 472 -5.69 28.32 20.78
CA SER A 472 -6.33 28.94 21.93
C SER A 472 -6.23 28.02 23.14
N PRO A 473 -5.98 28.55 24.36
CA PRO A 473 -6.06 27.76 25.58
C PRO A 473 -7.44 27.13 25.75
N VAL A 474 -7.52 25.88 26.23
CA VAL A 474 -8.80 25.24 26.56
C VAL A 474 -9.05 25.27 28.06
N ALA A 475 -10.32 25.42 28.43
CA ALA A 475 -10.82 25.31 29.78
C ALA A 475 -11.48 23.95 30.02
N THR A 476 -11.56 23.59 31.30
CA THR A 476 -12.27 22.39 31.76
C THR A 476 -13.42 22.81 32.66
N LEU A 477 -14.59 22.22 32.42
CA LEU A 477 -15.80 22.45 33.19
C LEU A 477 -16.21 21.15 33.88
N GLU A 478 -16.29 21.17 35.21
CA GLU A 478 -16.85 20.09 36.00
C GLU A 478 -18.34 20.36 36.22
N VAL A 479 -19.20 19.39 35.90
CA VAL A 479 -20.65 19.49 36.08
C VAL A 479 -21.14 18.37 37.00
N HIS A 480 -22.08 18.72 37.88
CA HIS A 480 -22.73 17.80 38.80
C HIS A 480 -24.24 17.85 38.61
N LEU A 481 -24.82 16.76 38.12
CA LEU A 481 -26.26 16.58 37.99
C LEU A 481 -26.81 15.93 39.26
N PHE A 482 -27.64 16.63 40.03
CA PHE A 482 -28.22 16.14 41.30
C PHE A 482 -29.73 15.89 41.23
N ASP A 483 -30.18 14.95 42.06
CA ASP A 483 -31.57 14.60 42.31
C ASP A 483 -32.10 15.60 43.34
N ASP A 484 -32.86 16.57 42.86
CA ASP A 484 -33.38 17.70 43.63
C ASP A 484 -34.67 17.27 44.36
N VAL A 485 -34.51 16.68 45.54
CA VAL A 485 -35.58 15.94 46.22
C VAL A 485 -36.62 16.90 46.80
N ASP A 486 -36.20 18.10 47.22
CA ASP A 486 -37.08 19.12 47.79
C ASP A 486 -37.55 20.17 46.76
N ASN A 487 -37.08 20.07 45.51
CA ASN A 487 -37.47 20.90 44.36
C ASN A 487 -37.12 22.38 44.55
N ASP A 488 -36.03 22.68 45.25
CA ASP A 488 -35.58 24.05 45.51
C ASP A 488 -34.58 24.58 44.46
N GLY A 489 -34.11 23.70 43.56
CA GLY A 489 -33.17 24.01 42.48
C GLY A 489 -31.72 24.18 42.93
N VAL A 490 -31.40 23.95 44.21
CA VAL A 490 -30.09 24.17 44.83
C VAL A 490 -29.62 22.90 45.53
N ARG A 491 -28.37 22.48 45.25
CA ARG A 491 -27.86 21.22 45.79
C ARG A 491 -27.76 21.21 47.33
N GLY A 492 -28.60 20.42 47.98
CA GLY A 492 -28.55 20.11 49.42
C GLY A 492 -27.47 19.09 49.81
N THR A 493 -27.18 18.95 51.11
CA THR A 493 -26.18 17.99 51.61
C THR A 493 -26.64 16.52 51.50
N ASP A 494 -27.95 16.30 51.47
CA ASP A 494 -28.56 14.96 51.42
C ASP A 494 -28.92 14.54 49.98
N GLU A 495 -28.68 15.43 49.00
CA GLU A 495 -29.03 15.23 47.60
C GLU A 495 -27.93 14.52 46.83
N ARG A 496 -28.32 13.42 46.18
CA ARG A 496 -27.41 12.51 45.47
C ARG A 496 -27.35 12.87 43.99
N GLY A 497 -26.29 12.44 43.32
CA GLY A 497 -26.20 12.60 41.88
C GLY A 497 -27.15 11.69 41.10
N ILE A 498 -27.69 12.19 39.99
CA ILE A 498 -28.46 11.40 39.03
C ILE A 498 -27.48 10.64 38.15
N SER A 499 -27.53 9.31 38.20
CA SER A 499 -26.63 8.47 37.40
C SER A 499 -26.99 8.48 35.92
N PHE A 500 -25.97 8.59 35.06
CA PHE A 500 -26.09 8.47 33.60
C PHE A 500 -27.08 9.46 32.93
N GLY A 501 -27.42 10.55 33.60
CA GLY A 501 -28.16 11.66 33.00
C GLY A 501 -27.32 12.44 31.99
N ARG A 502 -27.93 13.38 31.28
CA ARG A 502 -27.20 14.27 30.35
C ARG A 502 -27.33 15.73 30.75
N VAL A 503 -26.30 16.50 30.45
CA VAL A 503 -26.20 17.95 30.65
C VAL A 503 -25.83 18.58 29.32
N ILE A 504 -26.53 19.65 28.96
CA ILE A 504 -26.28 20.49 27.78
C ILE A 504 -25.44 21.68 28.24
N ILE A 505 -24.38 21.96 27.49
CA ILE A 505 -23.49 23.11 27.67
C ILE A 505 -23.54 23.89 26.36
N SER A 506 -24.18 25.06 26.39
CA SER A 506 -24.41 25.90 25.20
C SER A 506 -23.60 27.18 25.29
N GLY A 507 -22.85 27.52 24.24
CA GLY A 507 -22.02 28.73 24.21
C GLY A 507 -21.25 28.83 22.89
N PRO A 508 -19.98 29.28 22.90
CA PRO A 508 -19.11 29.25 21.72
C PRO A 508 -18.96 27.87 21.06
N ALA A 509 -19.14 26.80 21.84
CA ALA A 509 -19.31 25.44 21.37
C ALA A 509 -20.57 24.85 22.03
N GLU A 510 -21.27 23.96 21.33
CA GLU A 510 -22.40 23.23 21.88
C GLU A 510 -21.95 21.80 22.20
N GLU A 511 -22.04 21.41 23.46
CA GLU A 511 -21.61 20.10 23.96
C GLU A 511 -22.73 19.45 24.77
N VAL A 512 -22.91 18.14 24.59
CA VAL A 512 -23.84 17.33 25.39
C VAL A 512 -23.06 16.22 26.07
N VAL A 513 -22.96 16.30 27.39
CA VAL A 513 -22.17 15.36 28.20
C VAL A 513 -23.07 14.43 29.01
N MET A 514 -22.69 13.15 29.08
CA MET A 514 -23.33 12.19 29.96
C MET A 514 -22.57 12.09 31.28
N VAL A 515 -23.28 12.21 32.40
CA VAL A 515 -22.68 12.11 33.73
C VAL A 515 -22.43 10.66 34.16
N ASP A 516 -21.52 10.46 35.08
CA ASP A 516 -21.16 9.16 35.61
C ASP A 516 -22.22 8.60 36.59
N ALA A 517 -21.91 7.45 37.23
CA ALA A 517 -22.82 6.81 38.19
C ALA A 517 -23.08 7.64 39.47
N ARG A 518 -22.30 8.70 39.70
CA ARG A 518 -22.41 9.62 40.83
C ARG A 518 -22.94 10.99 40.41
N GLY A 519 -23.34 11.17 39.15
CA GLY A 519 -23.85 12.44 38.63
C GLY A 519 -22.76 13.44 38.22
N ASN A 520 -21.50 13.04 38.09
CA ASN A 520 -20.40 13.96 37.73
C ASN A 520 -19.98 13.79 36.27
N ALA A 521 -19.62 14.87 35.61
CA ALA A 521 -18.86 14.83 34.37
C ALA A 521 -17.80 15.93 34.33
N VAL A 522 -16.69 15.64 33.63
CA VAL A 522 -15.64 16.60 33.33
C VAL A 522 -15.62 16.81 31.82
N VAL A 523 -15.89 18.04 31.38
CA VAL A 523 -15.85 18.44 29.98
C VAL A 523 -14.57 19.22 29.74
N SER A 524 -13.74 18.73 28.83
CA SER A 524 -12.45 19.32 28.46
C SER A 524 -12.48 19.79 27.01
N GLY A 525 -11.60 20.72 26.63
CA GLY A 525 -11.55 21.25 25.25
C GLY A 525 -12.51 22.41 24.99
N LEU A 526 -13.11 23.01 26.02
CA LEU A 526 -13.97 24.18 25.86
C LEU A 526 -13.10 25.43 25.63
N VAL A 527 -13.42 26.24 24.63
CA VAL A 527 -12.76 27.55 24.48
C VAL A 527 -13.18 28.51 25.59
N PRO A 528 -12.38 29.51 25.96
CA PRO A 528 -12.80 30.54 26.89
C PRO A 528 -14.01 31.31 26.34
N GLY A 529 -14.98 31.60 27.21
CA GLY A 529 -16.23 32.24 26.82
C GLY A 529 -17.35 31.98 27.82
N THR A 530 -18.51 32.55 27.54
CA THR A 530 -19.71 32.36 28.38
C THR A 530 -20.49 31.14 27.89
N TYR A 531 -20.74 30.20 28.80
CA TYR A 531 -21.54 29.01 28.56
C TYR A 531 -22.74 28.98 29.50
N THR A 532 -23.85 28.48 29.00
CA THR A 532 -25.05 28.17 29.76
C THR A 532 -25.13 26.66 29.96
N VAL A 533 -25.25 26.21 31.21
CA VAL A 533 -25.29 24.79 31.59
C VAL A 533 -26.68 24.42 32.09
N ALA A 534 -27.30 23.38 31.51
CA ALA A 534 -28.63 22.93 31.90
C ALA A 534 -28.78 21.41 31.79
N PRO A 535 -29.65 20.74 32.58
CA PRO A 535 -29.97 19.34 32.38
C PRO A 535 -30.66 19.13 31.01
N ASP A 536 -30.30 18.05 30.30
CA ASP A 536 -30.95 17.65 29.05
C ASP A 536 -32.26 16.91 29.35
N PRO A 537 -33.46 17.47 29.06
CA PRO A 537 -34.72 16.80 29.35
C PRO A 537 -34.87 15.43 28.66
N ALA A 538 -34.21 15.22 27.51
CA ALA A 538 -34.26 13.96 26.77
C ALA A 538 -33.33 12.88 27.36
N GLY A 539 -32.32 13.29 28.13
CA GLY A 539 -31.33 12.41 28.74
C GLY A 539 -31.55 12.15 30.24
N LEU A 540 -32.64 12.65 30.83
CA LEU A 540 -32.99 12.43 32.24
C LEU A 540 -33.80 11.13 32.44
N PRO A 541 -33.81 10.54 33.65
CA PRO A 541 -34.66 9.41 33.98
C PRO A 541 -36.16 9.69 33.72
N PRO A 542 -36.99 8.66 33.45
CA PRO A 542 -38.40 8.86 33.17
C PRO A 542 -39.10 9.67 34.27
N ARG A 543 -39.87 10.69 33.85
CA ARG A 543 -40.62 11.64 34.68
C ARG A 543 -39.80 12.75 35.35
N TYR A 544 -38.48 12.73 35.28
CA TYR A 544 -37.68 13.86 35.77
C TYR A 544 -37.85 15.07 34.86
N ARG A 545 -37.78 16.26 35.47
CA ARG A 545 -37.73 17.55 34.78
C ARG A 545 -36.61 18.40 35.39
N PRO A 546 -35.95 19.26 34.61
CA PRO A 546 -35.02 20.24 35.17
C PRO A 546 -35.71 21.10 36.23
N THR A 547 -35.07 21.28 37.37
CA THR A 547 -35.56 22.13 38.47
C THR A 547 -34.65 23.33 38.74
N THR A 548 -33.36 23.23 38.38
CA THR A 548 -32.45 24.37 38.37
C THR A 548 -32.59 25.17 37.07
N GLU A 549 -32.67 26.50 37.19
CA GLU A 549 -32.56 27.38 36.02
C GLU A 549 -31.20 27.22 35.33
N PRO A 550 -31.09 27.41 34.01
CA PRO A 550 -29.82 27.32 33.31
C PRO A 550 -28.74 28.22 33.96
N VAL A 551 -27.57 27.66 34.22
CA VAL A 551 -26.49 28.36 34.94
C VAL A 551 -25.50 28.92 33.95
N ASP A 552 -25.33 30.25 33.95
CA ASP A 552 -24.33 30.92 33.13
C ASP A 552 -22.95 30.90 33.82
N VAL A 553 -21.94 30.49 33.07
CA VAL A 553 -20.58 30.31 33.53
C VAL A 553 -19.60 30.91 32.54
N VAL A 554 -18.71 31.76 33.04
CA VAL A 554 -17.66 32.38 32.24
C VAL A 554 -16.38 31.56 32.41
N LEU A 555 -15.99 30.85 31.36
CA LEU A 555 -14.72 30.14 31.29
C LEU A 555 -13.61 31.09 30.87
N ARG A 556 -12.51 31.09 31.62
CA ARG A 556 -11.28 31.82 31.29
C ARG A 556 -10.12 30.85 31.10
N ALA A 557 -9.15 31.24 30.27
CA ALA A 557 -7.96 30.44 30.01
C ALA A 557 -7.22 30.09 31.31
N GLY A 558 -6.97 28.80 31.54
CA GLY A 558 -6.23 28.29 32.71
C GLY A 558 -6.95 28.38 34.06
N GLU A 559 -8.19 28.87 34.11
CA GLU A 559 -8.98 28.96 35.33
C GLU A 559 -9.67 27.61 35.63
N ARG A 560 -9.51 27.10 36.86
CA ARG A 560 -10.28 25.95 37.35
C ARG A 560 -11.47 26.46 38.15
N LEU A 561 -12.66 26.39 37.55
CA LEU A 561 -13.89 26.77 38.22
C LEU A 561 -14.36 25.70 39.20
N PRO A 562 -15.13 26.09 40.23
CA PRO A 562 -15.87 25.13 41.05
C PRO A 562 -16.90 24.37 40.18
N PRO A 563 -17.27 23.14 40.58
CA PRO A 563 -18.26 22.35 39.83
C PRO A 563 -19.60 23.07 39.70
N VAL A 564 -20.15 23.07 38.50
CA VAL A 564 -21.48 23.62 38.21
C VAL A 564 -22.51 22.56 38.54
N SER A 565 -23.37 22.85 39.51
CA SER A 565 -24.43 21.93 39.90
C SER A 565 -25.74 22.30 39.22
N VAL A 566 -26.37 21.32 38.58
CA VAL A 566 -27.71 21.47 37.99
C VAL A 566 -28.60 20.32 38.48
N GLY A 567 -29.83 20.66 38.85
CA GLY A 567 -30.79 19.77 39.49
C GLY A 567 -31.91 19.35 38.56
N ALA A 568 -32.39 18.12 38.75
CA ALA A 568 -33.63 17.66 38.16
C ALA A 568 -34.40 16.80 39.18
N ALA A 569 -35.73 16.87 39.13
CA ALA A 569 -36.59 16.14 40.03
C ALA A 569 -37.81 15.57 39.28
N PRO A 570 -38.43 14.48 39.74
CA PRO A 570 -39.77 14.14 39.32
C PRO A 570 -40.74 15.22 39.83
N PRO A 571 -41.81 15.56 39.08
CA PRO A 571 -42.76 16.57 39.51
C PRO A 571 -43.33 16.25 40.90
N PRO A 572 -43.52 17.26 41.76
CA PRO A 572 -44.03 17.05 43.11
C PRO A 572 -45.36 16.31 43.05
N ARG A 573 -45.50 15.31 43.91
CA ARG A 573 -46.75 14.54 44.02
C ARG A 573 -47.78 15.48 44.63
N GLU A 574 -48.75 15.94 43.83
CA GLU A 574 -49.97 16.52 44.39
C GLU A 574 -50.63 15.45 45.27
N VAL A 575 -50.57 15.63 46.59
CA VAL A 575 -51.37 14.84 47.51
C VAL A 575 -52.80 15.36 47.41
N VAL A 576 -53.52 14.93 46.39
CA VAL A 576 -54.98 14.94 46.44
C VAL A 576 -55.37 13.83 47.42
N THR A 577 -55.76 14.21 48.64
CA THR A 577 -56.47 13.32 49.55
C THR A 577 -57.86 13.02 49.00
N THR A 578 -57.94 12.10 48.05
CA THR A 578 -59.14 11.31 47.80
C THR A 578 -58.92 9.96 48.44
N PHE A 579 -59.59 9.73 49.56
CA PHE A 579 -59.79 8.43 50.16
C PHE A 579 -60.60 7.57 49.16
N SER A 580 -59.93 6.94 48.19
CA SER A 580 -60.57 5.92 47.36
C SER A 580 -60.60 4.62 48.17
N GLY A 581 -61.75 4.27 48.72
CA GLY A 581 -61.96 2.99 49.39
C GLY A 581 -61.39 1.85 48.54
N ALA A 582 -60.56 1.00 49.16
CA ALA A 582 -59.83 -0.05 48.47
C ALA A 582 -60.75 -0.83 47.52
N LYS A 583 -60.36 -0.89 46.23
CA LYS A 583 -61.08 -1.67 45.23
C LYS A 583 -61.18 -3.12 45.71
N LEU A 584 -62.37 -3.68 45.59
CA LEU A 584 -62.64 -5.06 45.95
C LEU A 584 -61.75 -5.97 45.10
N ALA A 585 -61.04 -6.91 45.72
CA ALA A 585 -60.30 -7.95 44.99
C ALA A 585 -60.35 -9.25 45.79
N VAL A 586 -60.44 -10.39 45.09
CA VAL A 586 -60.51 -11.72 45.72
C VAL A 586 -59.56 -12.68 45.04
N VAL A 587 -58.86 -13.50 45.84
CA VAL A 587 -58.06 -14.64 45.36
C VAL A 587 -58.46 -15.87 46.17
N ALA A 588 -58.92 -16.92 45.48
CA ALA A 588 -59.39 -18.15 46.10
C ALA A 588 -58.52 -19.36 45.79
N ARG A 589 -58.55 -20.34 46.71
CA ARG A 589 -57.89 -21.65 46.60
C ARG A 589 -58.65 -22.70 47.39
N THR A 590 -58.49 -23.96 47.02
CA THR A 590 -59.09 -25.11 47.71
C THR A 590 -58.00 -25.93 48.42
N ALA A 591 -58.38 -26.71 49.45
CA ALA A 591 -57.44 -27.61 50.16
C ALA A 591 -56.93 -28.76 49.28
N GLY A 592 -57.66 -29.11 48.23
CA GLY A 592 -57.30 -30.11 47.23
C GLY A 592 -57.91 -29.76 45.87
N THR A 593 -57.39 -30.35 44.81
CA THR A 593 -57.84 -30.10 43.43
C THR A 593 -58.65 -31.26 42.86
N SER A 594 -58.93 -32.30 43.64
CA SER A 594 -59.76 -33.44 43.23
C SER A 594 -60.60 -34.00 44.37
N VAL A 595 -61.85 -34.35 44.09
CA VAL A 595 -62.86 -34.76 45.08
C VAL A 595 -63.89 -35.70 44.41
N ASP A 596 -64.39 -36.69 45.13
CA ASP A 596 -65.41 -37.62 44.64
C ASP A 596 -66.81 -36.98 44.73
N PRO A 597 -67.78 -37.36 43.88
CA PRO A 597 -69.18 -36.94 44.05
C PRO A 597 -69.71 -37.29 45.45
N GLY A 598 -70.38 -36.34 46.12
CA GLY A 598 -70.79 -36.46 47.52
C GLY A 598 -69.71 -36.03 48.54
N GLY A 599 -68.49 -35.75 48.11
CA GLY A 599 -67.39 -35.31 48.97
C GLY A 599 -67.44 -33.83 49.36
N GLU A 600 -66.69 -33.46 50.39
CA GLU A 600 -66.57 -32.07 50.87
C GLU A 600 -65.25 -31.43 50.44
N LEU A 601 -65.29 -30.16 50.03
CA LEU A 601 -64.13 -29.38 49.60
C LEU A 601 -63.98 -28.11 50.42
N ALA A 602 -62.87 -27.99 51.15
CA ALA A 602 -62.53 -26.76 51.87
C ALA A 602 -62.03 -25.68 50.90
N VAL A 603 -62.71 -24.53 50.89
CA VAL A 603 -62.43 -23.35 50.08
C VAL A 603 -61.92 -22.23 50.97
N PHE A 604 -60.88 -21.55 50.52
CA PHE A 604 -60.31 -20.39 51.19
C PHE A 604 -60.15 -19.23 50.23
N ALA A 605 -60.41 -18.01 50.70
CA ALA A 605 -60.16 -16.80 49.93
C ALA A 605 -59.50 -15.70 50.77
N LEU A 606 -58.66 -14.90 50.13
CA LEU A 606 -58.15 -13.63 50.64
C LEU A 606 -58.87 -12.54 49.86
N VAL A 607 -59.51 -11.63 50.58
CA VAL A 607 -60.33 -10.58 49.98
C VAL A 607 -59.89 -9.23 50.55
N SER A 608 -59.56 -8.29 49.66
CA SER A 608 -59.22 -6.91 50.01
C SER A 608 -60.35 -5.96 49.65
N GLY A 609 -60.43 -4.84 50.36
CA GLY A 609 -61.50 -3.85 50.18
C GLY A 609 -62.79 -4.27 50.86
N ASP A 610 -62.76 -4.46 52.19
CA ASP A 610 -63.86 -4.81 53.12
C ASP A 610 -65.16 -5.27 52.43
N PRO A 611 -65.22 -6.54 51.99
CA PRO A 611 -66.41 -7.11 51.37
C PRO A 611 -67.56 -7.14 52.38
N GLU A 612 -68.78 -6.89 51.91
CA GLU A 612 -70.01 -7.10 52.69
C GLU A 612 -70.37 -8.58 52.77
N ARG A 613 -70.09 -9.34 51.71
CA ARG A 613 -70.37 -10.78 51.62
C ARG A 613 -69.39 -11.47 50.67
N VAL A 614 -68.97 -12.69 51.02
CA VAL A 614 -68.14 -13.55 50.17
C VAL A 614 -68.77 -14.93 50.09
N VAL A 615 -68.91 -15.49 48.89
CA VAL A 615 -69.57 -16.79 48.66
C VAL A 615 -68.79 -17.64 47.66
N ALA A 616 -68.84 -18.97 47.81
CA ALA A 616 -68.37 -19.94 46.83
C ALA A 616 -69.57 -20.50 46.06
N ARG A 617 -69.46 -20.55 44.73
CA ARG A 617 -70.45 -21.12 43.82
C ARG A 617 -69.88 -22.33 43.13
N PHE A 618 -70.57 -23.46 43.24
CA PHE A 618 -70.18 -24.72 42.60
C PHE A 618 -71.42 -25.60 42.35
N GLY A 619 -71.54 -26.21 41.17
CA GLY A 619 -72.63 -27.15 40.86
C GLY A 619 -74.05 -26.59 41.03
N GLY A 620 -74.25 -25.27 40.89
CA GLY A 620 -75.53 -24.59 41.10
C GLY A 620 -75.83 -24.20 42.55
N GLN A 621 -74.96 -24.53 43.51
CA GLN A 621 -75.08 -24.14 44.92
C GLN A 621 -74.25 -22.87 45.22
N GLU A 622 -74.71 -22.06 46.17
CA GLU A 622 -73.98 -20.89 46.71
C GLU A 622 -73.77 -21.08 48.22
N VAL A 623 -72.51 -21.10 48.66
CA VAL A 623 -72.12 -21.33 50.06
C VAL A 623 -71.39 -20.08 50.59
N PRO A 624 -71.87 -19.43 51.66
CA PRO A 624 -71.19 -18.27 52.22
C PRO A 624 -69.87 -18.65 52.90
N LEU A 625 -68.82 -17.85 52.66
CA LEU A 625 -67.55 -17.95 53.39
C LEU A 625 -67.62 -17.11 54.66
N THR A 626 -66.92 -17.55 55.70
CA THR A 626 -66.80 -16.84 56.97
C THR A 626 -65.37 -16.31 57.14
N ASN A 627 -65.22 -15.05 57.58
CA ASN A 627 -63.90 -14.47 57.81
C ASN A 627 -63.30 -14.95 59.13
N GLN A 628 -62.15 -15.62 59.06
CA GLN A 628 -61.34 -16.05 60.20
C GLN A 628 -59.98 -15.33 60.15
N GLY A 629 -59.91 -14.14 60.75
CA GLY A 629 -58.65 -13.40 60.89
C GLY A 629 -58.03 -12.91 59.58
N GLY A 630 -58.85 -12.49 58.60
CA GLY A 630 -58.40 -11.98 57.29
C GLY A 630 -58.43 -13.01 56.16
N ARG A 631 -58.78 -14.27 56.47
CA ARG A 631 -58.99 -15.35 55.50
C ARG A 631 -60.44 -15.81 55.55
N TRP A 632 -61.11 -15.77 54.41
CA TRP A 632 -62.47 -16.26 54.23
C TRP A 632 -62.45 -17.76 53.98
N VAL A 633 -63.30 -18.54 54.68
CA VAL A 633 -63.28 -20.00 54.63
C VAL A 633 -64.69 -20.56 54.55
N ALA A 634 -64.89 -21.62 53.75
CA ALA A 634 -66.11 -22.45 53.70
C ALA A 634 -65.77 -23.90 53.35
N THR A 635 -66.71 -24.81 53.61
CA THR A 635 -66.70 -26.17 53.08
C THR A 635 -67.85 -26.32 52.09
N VAL A 636 -67.55 -26.73 50.87
CA VAL A 636 -68.52 -26.89 49.78
C VAL A 636 -68.71 -28.38 49.50
N LEU A 637 -69.95 -28.85 49.60
CA LEU A 637 -70.31 -30.24 49.26
C LEU A 637 -70.49 -30.40 47.75
N ILE A 638 -69.91 -31.46 47.19
CA ILE A 638 -69.99 -31.78 45.77
C ILE A 638 -71.25 -32.64 45.54
N PRO A 639 -72.19 -32.25 44.66
CA PRO A 639 -73.41 -33.03 44.43
C PRO A 639 -73.13 -34.48 43.98
N GLU A 640 -73.83 -35.47 44.54
CA GLU A 640 -73.62 -36.92 44.25
C GLU A 640 -73.81 -37.29 42.76
N GLY A 641 -74.60 -36.52 42.00
CA GLY A 641 -74.89 -36.77 40.59
C GLY A 641 -73.98 -36.03 39.59
N MET A 642 -72.87 -35.44 40.03
CA MET A 642 -72.00 -34.64 39.18
C MET A 642 -71.14 -35.52 38.25
N PRO A 643 -71.10 -35.26 36.93
CA PRO A 643 -70.26 -36.03 36.02
C PRO A 643 -68.77 -35.79 36.31
N GLY A 644 -67.96 -36.85 36.23
CA GLY A 644 -66.51 -36.78 36.43
C GLY A 644 -65.82 -35.90 35.38
N GLY A 645 -64.82 -35.13 35.81
CA GLY A 645 -64.05 -34.19 35.00
C GLY A 645 -63.78 -32.85 35.68
N ALA A 646 -63.12 -31.94 34.96
CA ALA A 646 -62.80 -30.60 35.45
C ALA A 646 -64.06 -29.72 35.54
N ALA A 647 -64.29 -29.14 36.72
CA ALA A 647 -65.38 -28.22 37.03
C ALA A 647 -64.83 -26.93 37.67
N GLU A 648 -65.53 -25.81 37.48
CA GLU A 648 -65.12 -24.51 38.00
C GLU A 648 -65.85 -24.16 39.31
N LEU A 649 -65.08 -23.88 40.35
CA LEU A 649 -65.55 -23.27 41.59
C LEU A 649 -65.25 -21.78 41.59
N ARG A 650 -66.28 -20.96 41.75
CA ARG A 650 -66.14 -19.50 41.70
C ARG A 650 -66.34 -18.91 43.08
N VAL A 651 -65.36 -18.18 43.59
CA VAL A 651 -65.51 -17.40 44.82
C VAL A 651 -65.73 -15.95 44.48
N VAL A 652 -66.85 -15.39 44.91
CA VAL A 652 -67.28 -14.03 44.59
C VAL A 652 -67.34 -13.21 45.86
N ALA A 653 -66.67 -12.06 45.85
CA ALA A 653 -66.79 -11.04 46.87
C ALA A 653 -67.73 -9.92 46.39
N PHE A 654 -68.56 -9.41 47.28
CA PHE A 654 -69.52 -8.33 47.02
C PHE A 654 -69.25 -7.13 47.94
N ARG A 655 -69.44 -5.93 47.39
CA ARG A 655 -69.48 -4.66 48.12
C ARG A 655 -70.42 -3.72 47.36
N GLY A 656 -71.62 -3.48 47.89
CA GLY A 656 -72.69 -2.79 47.16
C GLY A 656 -73.00 -3.49 45.83
N ASP A 657 -73.13 -2.72 44.74
CA ASP A 657 -73.37 -3.25 43.39
C ASP A 657 -72.11 -3.82 42.71
N SER A 658 -70.93 -3.70 43.34
CA SER A 658 -69.67 -4.21 42.80
C SER A 658 -69.41 -5.63 43.28
N SER A 659 -69.02 -6.50 42.35
CA SER A 659 -68.54 -7.85 42.67
C SER A 659 -67.27 -8.18 41.89
N VAL A 660 -66.40 -8.96 42.52
CA VAL A 660 -65.19 -9.52 41.88
C VAL A 660 -65.15 -11.00 42.19
N GLU A 661 -64.78 -11.80 41.20
CA GLU A 661 -64.71 -13.25 41.33
C GLU A 661 -63.30 -13.80 41.09
N SER A 662 -63.01 -14.92 41.75
CA SER A 662 -61.83 -15.76 41.52
C SER A 662 -62.30 -17.18 41.21
N VAL A 663 -61.83 -17.73 40.10
CA VAL A 663 -62.19 -19.09 39.66
C VAL A 663 -61.09 -20.08 40.04
N VAL A 664 -61.48 -21.23 40.59
CA VAL A 664 -60.60 -22.35 40.94
C VAL A 664 -61.10 -23.60 40.23
N THR A 665 -60.25 -24.25 39.44
CA THR A 665 -60.59 -25.51 38.77
C THR A 665 -60.44 -26.67 39.73
N VAL A 666 -61.49 -27.49 39.84
CA VAL A 666 -61.56 -28.69 40.69
C VAL A 666 -61.91 -29.89 39.82
N ASN A 667 -61.23 -31.01 39.99
CA ASN A 667 -61.44 -32.22 39.20
C ASN A 667 -62.31 -33.24 39.96
N VAL A 668 -63.55 -33.43 39.53
CA VAL A 668 -64.46 -34.41 40.10
C VAL A 668 -64.11 -35.80 39.54
N ARG A 669 -63.91 -36.79 40.42
CA ARG A 669 -63.49 -38.13 40.00
C ARG A 669 -64.61 -38.98 39.43
#